data_AF-A0A2G9NNJ6-F1
#
_entry.id   AF-A0A2G9NNJ6-F1
#
_cell.length_a   1.000
_cell.length_b   1.000
_cell.length_c   1.000
_cell.angle_alpha   90.00
_cell.angle_beta   90.00
_cell.angle_gamma   90.00
#
_symmetry.space_group_name_H-M   'P 1'
#
loop_
_entity.id
_entity.type
_entity.pdbx_description
1 polymer ?
#
loop_
_entity_poly.entity_id
_entity_poly.type
_entity_poly.pdbx_seq_one_letter_code
_entity_poly.pdbx_strand_id
1 'polypeptide(L)'
;MKKREFTKTLLSLVVISMLILGVGAQETTGSQIQEDNSVQLEVKAGITPDSPFYFLDDLFGGSREEKIAEIKQMIEEGNIEAARKALVRYKEYADRLEKEVNPEGREEARRSATAIRNALREVETQIPDGDREEFFNEIIDKEEKIVTSAEIAEKINELCKQLDEMGAYEEYSRLCKTDDDENAPGWKKNLDKKLTTQQEENVKTFANVMKSCFETSGQDCPCEKIPHEEFAIACAKAAPLAVKCDKEGNEQACEELDNLEMPELPDYLEKVWLEIQGGMKEAQFDMHMPKECVEAGAKDPKDCQKIMITTNAPEECREALLNANLKNEYEGRKICDKIMFEKNAPEECKQAGINNFEECGTYMFEQNAPRECIEAGITGKNRNDDKKCREIMENMNQQGIQNMGPEERAICESHEIRDPRDCKDFLIKDGRMKEEYKPEMEGFAGGCGQISDPMKRLECYDNAGKGIGQKHDEFQGRMDIPIECKSVGALSKEACEKHMRDAGQRNDQEGGQCLSEEEARMKEEGCKQCPTCEPRRNIREGCVVMIECINNNQGMRPEYEEGEGPNNMPENKAYREMPEYQEERQEYQQPMNEENQDTPTTPTQEVVNEPTQNPTPIIETSPVTGGFIIENSFYNYYYRR
;
A
#
# COMPACT_ATOMS: atom_id res chain seq x y z
N MET A 1 -25.30 -13.71 -21.51
CA MET A 1 -23.82 -13.64 -21.44
C MET A 1 -23.30 -12.84 -20.25
N LYS A 2 -23.87 -11.67 -19.87
CA LYS A 2 -23.34 -10.82 -18.78
C LYS A 2 -23.29 -11.43 -17.35
N LYS A 3 -24.13 -12.42 -17.01
CA LYS A 3 -24.11 -13.06 -15.69
C LYS A 3 -22.91 -13.98 -15.44
N ARG A 4 -22.29 -14.52 -16.50
CA ARG A 4 -21.20 -15.51 -16.39
C ARG A 4 -19.84 -14.85 -16.19
N GLU A 5 -19.66 -13.66 -16.77
CA GLU A 5 -18.45 -12.83 -16.61
C GLU A 5 -18.40 -12.18 -15.23
N PHE A 6 -19.53 -11.64 -14.74
CA PHE A 6 -19.60 -11.04 -13.39
C PHE A 6 -19.27 -12.05 -12.28
N THR A 7 -19.71 -13.31 -12.40
CA THR A 7 -19.34 -14.37 -11.45
C THR A 7 -17.86 -14.72 -11.48
N LYS A 8 -17.15 -14.55 -12.61
CA LYS A 8 -15.71 -14.83 -12.67
C LYS A 8 -14.90 -13.72 -12.00
N THR A 9 -15.25 -12.46 -12.23
CA THR A 9 -14.59 -11.31 -11.60
C THR A 9 -14.82 -11.30 -10.09
N LEU A 10 -16.04 -11.61 -9.64
CA LEU A 10 -16.35 -11.71 -8.21
C LEU A 10 -15.63 -12.89 -7.54
N LEU A 11 -15.50 -14.04 -8.22
CA LEU A 11 -14.73 -15.17 -7.70
C LEU A 11 -13.24 -14.83 -7.62
N SER A 12 -12.70 -14.11 -8.61
CA SER A 12 -11.31 -13.70 -8.63
C SER A 12 -10.98 -12.71 -7.50
N LEU A 13 -11.85 -11.73 -7.24
CA LEU A 13 -11.70 -10.80 -6.12
C LEU A 13 -11.84 -11.48 -4.75
N VAL A 14 -12.75 -12.45 -4.60
CA VAL A 14 -12.86 -13.24 -3.37
C VAL A 14 -11.63 -14.12 -3.14
N VAL A 15 -11.04 -14.69 -4.19
CA VAL A 15 -9.80 -15.47 -4.09
C VAL A 15 -8.60 -14.57 -3.74
N ILE A 16 -8.51 -13.38 -4.34
CA ILE A 16 -7.44 -12.40 -4.01
C ILE A 16 -7.61 -11.89 -2.56
N SER A 17 -8.83 -11.59 -2.13
CA SER A 17 -9.10 -11.15 -0.76
C SER A 17 -8.86 -12.26 0.28
N MET A 18 -9.14 -13.52 -0.07
CA MET A 18 -8.76 -14.69 0.75
C MET A 18 -7.24 -14.95 0.76
N LEU A 19 -6.52 -14.64 -0.33
CA LEU A 19 -5.06 -14.65 -0.35
C LEU A 19 -4.48 -13.56 0.56
N ILE A 20 -5.05 -12.35 0.57
CA ILE A 20 -4.56 -11.24 1.39
C ILE A 20 -4.89 -11.45 2.88
N LEU A 21 -6.09 -11.93 3.22
CA LEU A 21 -6.48 -12.21 4.61
C LEU A 21 -5.96 -13.56 5.15
N GLY A 22 -5.59 -14.49 4.26
CA GLY A 22 -4.94 -15.76 4.59
C GLY A 22 -3.42 -15.67 4.80
N VAL A 23 -2.81 -14.49 4.59
CA VAL A 23 -1.41 -14.21 4.96
C VAL A 23 -1.27 -13.91 6.47
N GLY A 24 -2.38 -13.94 7.22
CA GLY A 24 -2.34 -14.06 8.68
C GLY A 24 -1.76 -15.41 9.09
N ALA A 25 -0.45 -15.44 9.35
CA ALA A 25 0.29 -16.59 9.89
C ALA A 25 0.09 -17.90 9.11
N GLN A 26 0.27 -17.87 7.78
CA GLN A 26 1.01 -19.00 7.24
C GLN A 26 2.39 -18.88 7.86
N GLU A 27 2.70 -19.75 8.83
CA GLU A 27 4.07 -20.19 9.02
C GLU A 27 4.62 -20.34 7.61
N THR A 28 5.53 -19.46 7.21
CA THR A 28 6.43 -19.77 6.10
C THR A 28 7.08 -21.04 6.57
N THR A 29 6.49 -22.18 6.23
CA THR A 29 7.02 -23.51 6.48
C THR A 29 8.40 -23.41 5.91
N GLY A 30 9.39 -23.25 6.80
CA GLY A 30 10.74 -22.84 6.43
C GLY A 30 11.10 -23.67 5.23
N SER A 31 11.33 -23.01 4.08
CA SER A 31 11.59 -23.70 2.83
C SER A 31 12.71 -24.66 3.15
N GLN A 32 12.39 -25.94 3.32
CA GLN A 32 13.38 -26.90 3.79
C GLN A 32 14.42 -26.91 2.69
N ILE A 33 15.58 -26.33 3.00
CA ILE A 33 16.70 -26.28 2.08
C ILE A 33 17.06 -27.74 1.90
N GLN A 34 16.63 -28.32 0.77
CA GLN A 34 16.95 -29.70 0.45
C GLN A 34 18.47 -29.78 0.47
N GLU A 35 19.01 -30.56 1.41
CA GLU A 35 20.44 -30.70 1.60
C GLU A 35 21.01 -31.44 0.39
N ASP A 36 21.39 -30.66 -0.63
CA ASP A 36 22.14 -31.17 -1.74
C ASP A 36 23.61 -31.27 -1.34
N ASN A 37 24.00 -32.46 -0.87
CA ASN A 37 25.37 -32.80 -0.51
C ASN A 37 26.34 -32.73 -1.71
N SER A 38 25.86 -32.52 -2.95
CA SER A 38 26.72 -32.40 -4.12
C SER A 38 27.36 -31.02 -4.27
N VAL A 39 26.84 -29.99 -3.59
CA VAL A 39 27.36 -28.62 -3.70
C VAL A 39 28.57 -28.46 -2.77
N GLN A 40 29.75 -28.30 -3.35
CA GLN A 40 31.00 -28.04 -2.63
C GLN A 40 31.40 -26.57 -2.72
N LEU A 41 32.14 -26.11 -1.71
CA LEU A 41 32.77 -24.80 -1.73
C LEU A 41 33.92 -24.80 -2.73
N GLU A 42 33.71 -24.21 -3.91
CA GLU A 42 34.73 -24.16 -4.98
C GLU A 42 35.83 -23.11 -4.71
N VAL A 43 35.57 -22.20 -3.77
CA VAL A 43 36.47 -21.09 -3.43
C VAL A 43 37.58 -21.60 -2.48
N LYS A 44 38.83 -21.33 -2.85
CA LYS A 44 39.99 -21.64 -2.01
C LYS A 44 40.19 -20.58 -0.94
N ALA A 45 40.79 -20.96 0.18
CA ALA A 45 41.21 -20.01 1.20
C ALA A 45 42.15 -18.95 0.60
N GLY A 46 41.89 -17.70 0.94
CA GLY A 46 42.68 -16.54 0.54
C GLY A 46 43.98 -16.42 1.34
N ILE A 47 44.42 -15.18 1.55
CA ILE A 47 45.50 -14.92 2.51
C ILE A 47 44.91 -15.16 3.91
N THR A 48 45.48 -16.08 4.67
CA THR A 48 44.97 -16.45 5.99
C THR A 48 45.34 -15.40 7.07
N PRO A 49 44.57 -15.28 8.17
CA PRO A 49 44.79 -14.23 9.19
C PRO A 49 46.10 -14.29 9.98
N ASP A 50 46.86 -15.37 9.86
CA ASP A 50 48.19 -15.56 10.43
C ASP A 50 49.30 -14.99 9.52
N SER A 51 49.00 -14.72 8.25
CA SER A 51 49.91 -14.06 7.33
C SER A 51 50.12 -12.58 7.71
N PRO A 52 51.37 -12.08 7.72
CA PRO A 52 51.64 -10.66 7.94
C PRO A 52 51.05 -9.76 6.85
N PHE A 53 50.57 -10.34 5.74
CA PHE A 53 49.95 -9.65 4.62
C PHE A 53 48.42 -9.70 4.64
N TYR A 54 47.78 -10.21 5.71
CA TYR A 54 46.32 -10.28 5.80
C TYR A 54 45.63 -8.91 5.64
N PHE A 55 46.30 -7.83 6.02
CA PHE A 55 45.80 -6.46 5.82
C PHE A 55 45.61 -6.07 4.34
N LEU A 56 46.26 -6.78 3.41
CA LEU A 56 46.06 -6.58 1.98
C LEU A 56 44.76 -7.21 1.48
N ASP A 57 44.19 -8.17 2.20
CA ASP A 57 42.96 -8.82 1.82
C ASP A 57 41.76 -7.85 1.80
N ASP A 58 41.72 -6.94 2.78
CA ASP A 58 40.75 -5.84 2.83
C ASP A 58 40.81 -4.91 1.60
N LEU A 59 41.97 -4.82 0.93
CA LEU A 59 42.17 -4.00 -0.26
C LEU A 59 41.64 -4.67 -1.53
N PHE A 60 41.57 -6.00 -1.57
CA PHE A 60 41.18 -6.75 -2.77
C PHE A 60 39.72 -7.21 -2.76
N GLY A 61 39.01 -7.00 -1.66
CA GLY A 61 37.59 -7.31 -1.54
C GLY A 61 37.34 -8.82 -1.51
N GLY A 62 37.53 -9.41 -0.34
CA GLY A 62 37.21 -10.82 -0.11
C GLY A 62 35.71 -11.13 -0.22
N SER A 63 35.40 -12.42 -0.34
CA SER A 63 34.02 -12.94 -0.35
C SER A 63 33.70 -13.70 0.94
N ARG A 64 32.41 -13.89 1.25
CA ARG A 64 32.00 -14.69 2.42
C ARG A 64 32.46 -16.14 2.31
N GLU A 65 32.44 -16.69 1.09
CA GLU A 65 32.85 -18.04 0.74
C GLU A 65 34.35 -18.23 1.01
N GLU A 66 35.16 -17.25 0.63
CA GLU A 66 36.60 -17.22 0.92
C GLU A 66 36.88 -17.18 2.42
N LYS A 67 36.14 -16.38 3.20
CA LYS A 67 36.31 -16.35 4.66
C LYS A 67 35.92 -17.65 5.33
N ILE A 68 34.92 -18.38 4.82
CA ILE A 68 34.59 -19.72 5.29
C ILE A 68 35.70 -20.71 4.93
N ALA A 69 36.29 -20.61 3.73
CA ALA A 69 37.44 -21.44 3.36
C ALA A 69 38.66 -21.19 4.27
N GLU A 70 38.92 -19.93 4.64
CA GLU A 70 39.96 -19.57 5.62
C GLU A 70 39.65 -20.10 7.02
N ILE A 71 38.41 -19.94 7.52
CA ILE A 71 37.99 -20.47 8.82
C ILE A 71 38.19 -21.99 8.86
N LYS A 72 37.75 -22.69 7.81
CA LYS A 72 37.92 -24.14 7.67
C LYS A 72 39.39 -24.53 7.77
N GLN A 73 40.27 -23.87 7.00
CA GLN A 73 41.71 -24.14 7.03
C GLN A 73 42.31 -23.88 8.42
N MET A 74 41.97 -22.77 9.06
CA MET A 74 42.49 -22.44 10.39
C MET A 74 42.02 -23.43 11.47
N ILE A 75 40.80 -23.96 11.37
CA ILE A 75 40.29 -25.02 12.27
C ILE A 75 41.06 -26.33 12.06
N GLU A 76 41.30 -26.74 10.82
CA GLU A 76 42.08 -27.94 10.49
C GLU A 76 43.53 -27.86 10.99
N GLU A 77 44.11 -26.65 11.01
CA GLU A 77 45.44 -26.38 11.57
C GLU A 77 45.45 -26.21 13.10
N GLY A 78 44.28 -26.19 13.74
CA GLY A 78 44.13 -25.97 15.18
C GLY A 78 44.36 -24.52 15.65
N ASN A 79 44.30 -23.55 14.73
CA ASN A 79 44.53 -22.13 15.00
C ASN A 79 43.22 -21.34 15.19
N ILE A 80 42.53 -21.59 16.30
CA ILE A 80 41.20 -21.03 16.59
C ILE A 80 41.20 -19.49 16.66
N GLU A 81 42.29 -18.86 17.15
CA GLU A 81 42.38 -17.40 17.22
C GLU A 81 42.47 -16.74 15.83
N ALA A 82 43.17 -17.38 14.88
CA ALA A 82 43.16 -16.92 13.50
C ALA A 82 41.78 -17.12 12.86
N ALA A 83 41.12 -18.25 13.12
CA ALA A 83 39.75 -18.49 12.67
C ALA A 83 38.78 -17.40 13.15
N ARG A 84 38.88 -16.94 14.42
CA ARG A 84 38.01 -15.85 14.93
C ARG A 84 38.19 -14.54 14.16
N LYS A 85 39.40 -14.23 13.69
CA LYS A 85 39.64 -13.03 12.87
C LYS A 85 38.95 -13.13 11.50
N ALA A 86 39.01 -14.30 10.86
CA ALA A 86 38.29 -14.54 9.61
C ALA A 86 36.76 -14.50 9.83
N LEU A 87 36.28 -14.99 10.99
CA LEU A 87 34.86 -14.96 11.34
C LEU A 87 34.31 -13.54 11.46
N VAL A 88 35.05 -12.60 12.06
CA VAL A 88 34.62 -11.18 12.14
C VAL A 88 34.39 -10.63 10.73
N ARG A 89 35.29 -10.90 9.80
CA ARG A 89 35.16 -10.49 8.40
C ARG A 89 33.98 -11.18 7.70
N TYR A 90 33.82 -12.49 7.90
CA TYR A 90 32.65 -13.22 7.42
C TYR A 90 31.34 -12.54 7.87
N LYS A 91 31.21 -12.20 9.15
CA LYS A 91 30.01 -11.54 9.70
C LYS A 91 29.72 -10.21 9.01
N GLU A 92 30.75 -9.38 8.75
CA GLU A 92 30.60 -8.13 8.01
C GLU A 92 30.09 -8.33 6.57
N TYR A 93 30.61 -9.34 5.86
CA TYR A 93 30.15 -9.67 4.51
C TYR A 93 28.73 -10.25 4.51
N ALA A 94 28.44 -11.15 5.45
CA ALA A 94 27.14 -11.77 5.62
C ALA A 94 26.06 -10.74 5.97
N ASP A 95 26.34 -9.80 6.88
CA ASP A 95 25.45 -8.69 7.24
C ASP A 95 25.13 -7.80 6.04
N ARG A 96 26.14 -7.49 5.22
CA ARG A 96 25.95 -6.67 4.02
C ARG A 96 25.12 -7.39 2.98
N LEU A 97 25.41 -8.68 2.74
CA LEU A 97 24.66 -9.49 1.80
C LEU A 97 23.22 -9.67 2.26
N GLU A 98 22.96 -9.96 3.54
CA GLU A 98 21.59 -10.09 4.05
C GLU A 98 20.73 -8.84 3.78
N LYS A 99 21.34 -7.65 3.90
CA LYS A 99 20.67 -6.36 3.64
C LYS A 99 20.49 -6.05 2.16
N GLU A 100 21.48 -6.39 1.34
CA GLU A 100 21.55 -6.00 -0.07
C GLU A 100 21.26 -7.15 -1.06
N VAL A 101 20.85 -8.33 -0.56
CA VAL A 101 20.56 -9.48 -1.41
C VAL A 101 19.43 -9.14 -2.37
N ASN A 102 19.75 -9.20 -3.66
CA ASN A 102 18.80 -8.88 -4.71
C ASN A 102 17.97 -10.12 -5.09
N PRO A 103 16.77 -9.92 -5.66
CA PRO A 103 15.92 -11.01 -6.14
C PRO A 103 16.64 -11.96 -7.11
N GLU A 104 17.44 -11.42 -8.02
CA GLU A 104 18.14 -12.19 -9.05
C GLU A 104 19.24 -13.10 -8.48
N GLY A 105 19.80 -12.74 -7.31
CA GLY A 105 20.82 -13.48 -6.60
C GLY A 105 20.28 -14.57 -5.68
N ARG A 106 18.97 -14.85 -5.64
CA ARG A 106 18.40 -15.86 -4.74
C ARG A 106 19.02 -17.24 -4.91
N GLU A 107 19.13 -17.73 -6.15
CA GLU A 107 19.67 -19.06 -6.42
C GLU A 107 21.18 -19.14 -6.15
N GLU A 108 21.89 -18.03 -6.30
CA GLU A 108 23.30 -17.92 -5.89
C GLU A 108 23.43 -17.91 -4.37
N ALA A 109 22.60 -17.14 -3.67
CA ALA A 109 22.55 -17.09 -2.21
C ALA A 109 22.28 -18.48 -1.61
N ARG A 110 21.31 -19.22 -2.16
CA ARG A 110 20.98 -20.61 -1.79
C ARG A 110 22.12 -21.59 -2.04
N ARG A 111 22.72 -21.58 -3.23
CA ARG A 111 23.86 -22.45 -3.56
C ARG A 111 25.04 -22.20 -2.63
N SER A 112 25.42 -20.94 -2.48
CA SER A 112 26.56 -20.59 -1.64
C SER A 112 26.31 -20.87 -0.16
N ALA A 113 25.11 -20.58 0.37
CA ALA A 113 24.74 -20.97 1.73
C ALA A 113 24.88 -22.49 1.92
N THR A 114 24.38 -23.29 0.98
CA THR A 114 24.51 -24.76 1.02
C THR A 114 25.98 -25.21 1.01
N ALA A 115 26.80 -24.62 0.13
CA ALA A 115 28.23 -24.89 0.06
C ALA A 115 28.96 -24.57 1.39
N ILE A 116 28.63 -23.43 2.01
CA ILE A 116 29.17 -22.99 3.30
C ILE A 116 28.78 -23.97 4.41
N ARG A 117 27.50 -24.36 4.49
CA ARG A 117 27.04 -25.35 5.50
C ARG A 117 27.75 -26.69 5.35
N ASN A 118 27.91 -27.17 4.12
CA ASN A 118 28.63 -28.41 3.84
C ASN A 118 30.11 -28.30 4.27
N ALA A 119 30.77 -27.19 3.94
CA ALA A 119 32.16 -26.94 4.32
C ALA A 119 32.36 -26.90 5.85
N LEU A 120 31.43 -26.31 6.60
CA LEU A 120 31.50 -26.26 8.06
C LEU A 120 31.22 -27.60 8.72
N ARG A 121 30.31 -28.42 8.17
CA ARG A 121 30.04 -29.78 8.67
C ARG A 121 31.28 -30.68 8.61
N GLU A 122 32.15 -30.50 7.62
CA GLU A 122 33.40 -31.26 7.51
C GLU A 122 34.38 -31.00 8.67
N VAL A 123 34.31 -29.81 9.28
CA VAL A 123 35.19 -29.42 10.39
C VAL A 123 34.48 -29.35 11.75
N GLU A 124 33.18 -29.60 11.81
CA GLU A 124 32.35 -29.49 13.02
C GLU A 124 32.94 -30.27 14.22
N THR A 125 33.43 -31.49 13.97
CA THR A 125 34.01 -32.35 15.02
C THR A 125 35.39 -31.90 15.50
N GLN A 126 36.04 -30.99 14.76
CA GLN A 126 37.36 -30.43 15.07
C GLN A 126 37.25 -29.13 15.88
N ILE A 127 36.06 -28.50 15.91
CA ILE A 127 35.81 -27.28 16.67
C ILE A 127 35.67 -27.63 18.16
N PRO A 128 36.43 -26.97 19.06
CA PRO A 128 36.25 -27.14 20.51
C PRO A 128 34.81 -26.86 20.94
N ASP A 129 34.27 -27.64 21.89
CA ASP A 129 32.87 -27.51 22.31
C ASP A 129 32.51 -26.08 22.79
N GLY A 130 33.47 -25.37 23.39
CA GLY A 130 33.27 -23.98 23.84
C GLY A 130 33.18 -22.95 22.71
N ASP A 131 33.63 -23.30 21.50
CA ASP A 131 33.69 -22.42 20.34
C ASP A 131 32.67 -22.84 19.25
N ARG A 132 31.99 -23.99 19.41
CA ARG A 132 31.04 -24.52 18.41
C ARG A 132 29.86 -23.59 18.16
N GLU A 133 29.38 -22.90 19.19
CA GLU A 133 28.30 -21.91 19.03
C GLU A 133 28.68 -20.81 18.03
N GLU A 134 29.86 -20.24 18.20
CA GLU A 134 30.35 -19.10 17.41
C GLU A 134 30.73 -19.51 15.97
N PHE A 135 31.42 -20.65 15.80
CA PHE A 135 31.94 -21.05 14.48
C PHE A 135 31.00 -21.92 13.65
N PHE A 136 29.98 -22.51 14.27
CA PHE A 136 29.04 -23.37 13.58
C PHE A 136 27.64 -22.77 13.66
N ASN A 137 27.01 -22.77 14.83
CA ASN A 137 25.59 -22.41 14.97
C ASN A 137 25.30 -20.99 14.46
N GLU A 138 26.08 -19.98 14.90
CA GLU A 138 25.87 -18.61 14.45
C GLU A 138 26.03 -18.43 12.94
N ILE A 139 26.95 -19.16 12.30
CA ILE A 139 27.15 -19.10 10.84
C ILE A 139 25.98 -19.79 10.12
N ILE A 140 25.57 -20.97 10.57
CA ILE A 140 24.44 -21.69 9.97
C ILE A 140 23.16 -20.84 10.02
N ASP A 141 22.88 -20.26 11.19
CA ASP A 141 21.74 -19.36 11.40
C ASP A 141 21.84 -18.11 10.51
N LYS A 142 23.04 -17.54 10.37
CA LYS A 142 23.26 -16.37 9.51
C LYS A 142 23.03 -16.70 8.04
N GLU A 143 23.53 -17.83 7.56
CA GLU A 143 23.31 -18.30 6.18
C GLU A 143 21.82 -18.59 5.91
N GLU A 144 21.09 -19.10 6.91
CA GLU A 144 19.63 -19.27 6.80
C GLU A 144 18.90 -17.93 6.67
N LYS A 145 19.30 -16.91 7.44
CA LYS A 145 18.75 -15.56 7.31
C LYS A 145 19.02 -14.97 5.94
N ILE A 146 20.22 -15.13 5.37
CA ILE A 146 20.54 -14.65 4.03
C ILE A 146 19.62 -15.30 2.97
N VAL A 147 19.45 -16.63 3.03
CA VAL A 147 18.53 -17.34 2.10
C VAL A 147 17.11 -16.83 2.25
N THR A 148 16.64 -16.66 3.49
CA THR A 148 15.30 -16.15 3.80
C THR A 148 15.12 -14.73 3.26
N SER A 149 16.10 -13.84 3.47
CA SER A 149 16.08 -12.48 2.93
C SER A 149 16.04 -12.46 1.41
N ALA A 150 16.75 -13.38 0.73
CA ALA A 150 16.70 -13.50 -0.72
C ALA A 150 15.32 -13.94 -1.24
N GLU A 151 14.68 -14.88 -0.53
CA GLU A 151 13.30 -15.32 -0.84
C GLU A 151 12.28 -14.21 -0.62
N ILE A 152 12.43 -13.43 0.46
CA ILE A 152 11.59 -12.26 0.73
C ILE A 152 11.79 -11.21 -0.35
N ALA A 153 13.04 -10.93 -0.74
CA ALA A 153 13.37 -9.98 -1.80
C ALA A 153 12.68 -10.37 -3.12
N GLU A 154 12.72 -11.65 -3.50
CA GLU A 154 12.01 -12.14 -4.70
C GLU A 154 10.51 -11.92 -4.61
N LYS A 155 9.88 -12.32 -3.50
CA LYS A 155 8.43 -12.14 -3.31
C LYS A 155 8.02 -10.67 -3.36
N ILE A 156 8.81 -9.77 -2.77
CA ILE A 156 8.58 -8.32 -2.83
C ILE A 156 8.69 -7.84 -4.28
N ASN A 157 9.71 -8.27 -5.02
CA ASN A 157 9.90 -7.90 -6.42
C ASN A 157 8.75 -8.38 -7.31
N GLU A 158 8.27 -9.62 -7.12
CA GLU A 158 7.10 -10.15 -7.83
C GLU A 158 5.83 -9.37 -7.48
N LEU A 159 5.59 -9.14 -6.19
CA LEU A 159 4.43 -8.37 -5.73
C LEU A 159 4.41 -6.96 -6.32
N CYS A 160 5.54 -6.25 -6.29
CA CYS A 160 5.63 -4.89 -6.83
C CYS A 160 5.38 -4.84 -8.34
N LYS A 161 5.86 -5.81 -9.10
CA LYS A 161 5.56 -5.92 -10.53
C LYS A 161 4.08 -6.22 -10.77
N GLN A 162 3.49 -7.11 -9.99
CA GLN A 162 2.06 -7.42 -10.12
C GLN A 162 1.18 -6.21 -9.78
N LEU A 163 1.52 -5.46 -8.73
CA LEU A 163 0.80 -4.22 -8.37
C LEU A 163 0.90 -3.17 -9.48
N ASP A 164 2.07 -3.04 -10.11
CA ASP A 164 2.28 -2.16 -11.26
C ASP A 164 1.45 -2.60 -12.49
N GLU A 165 1.49 -3.88 -12.83
CA GLU A 165 0.75 -4.46 -13.96
C GLU A 165 -0.77 -4.35 -13.79
N MET A 166 -1.26 -4.53 -12.56
CA MET A 166 -2.68 -4.35 -12.23
C MET A 166 -3.08 -2.87 -12.13
N GLY A 167 -2.12 -1.95 -12.10
CA GLY A 167 -2.35 -0.53 -11.86
C GLY A 167 -2.92 -0.22 -10.48
N ALA A 168 -2.65 -1.08 -9.49
CA ALA A 168 -2.98 -0.90 -8.09
C ALA A 168 -2.02 0.13 -7.45
N TYR A 169 -2.09 1.38 -7.93
CA TYR A 169 -1.06 2.37 -7.65
C TYR A 169 -1.03 2.83 -6.19
N GLU A 170 -2.17 2.81 -5.48
CA GLU A 170 -2.20 3.12 -4.05
C GLU A 170 -1.46 2.05 -3.24
N GLU A 171 -1.74 0.78 -3.51
CA GLU A 171 -1.05 -0.36 -2.88
C GLU A 171 0.44 -0.37 -3.25
N TYR A 172 0.77 -0.08 -4.51
CA TYR A 172 2.14 0.07 -4.98
C TYR A 172 2.86 1.18 -4.21
N SER A 173 2.27 2.38 -4.14
CA SER A 173 2.85 3.52 -3.42
C SER A 173 3.05 3.22 -1.94
N ARG A 174 2.20 2.40 -1.33
CA ARG A 174 2.34 2.04 0.09
C ARG A 174 3.43 0.99 0.35
N LEU A 175 3.58 0.01 -0.54
CA LEU A 175 4.42 -1.17 -0.28
C LEU A 175 5.79 -1.11 -0.99
N CYS A 176 5.80 -0.56 -2.19
CA CYS A 176 6.90 -0.67 -3.13
C CYS A 176 7.74 0.60 -3.25
N LYS A 177 7.14 1.78 -3.05
CA LYS A 177 7.88 3.04 -3.07
C LYS A 177 8.95 3.09 -1.99
N THR A 178 10.05 3.76 -2.34
CA THR A 178 11.26 3.87 -1.53
C THR A 178 11.76 5.30 -1.36
N ASP A 179 11.05 6.30 -1.93
CA ASP A 179 11.46 7.70 -1.91
C ASP A 179 11.74 8.24 -0.50
N ASP A 180 11.02 7.74 0.51
CA ASP A 180 11.13 8.17 1.91
C ASP A 180 11.96 7.22 2.80
N ASP A 181 12.44 6.09 2.26
CA ASP A 181 13.16 5.07 3.04
C ASP A 181 14.66 5.05 2.70
N GLU A 182 15.45 5.80 3.48
CA GLU A 182 16.91 5.80 3.36
C GLU A 182 17.51 4.40 3.57
N ASN A 183 16.86 3.54 4.34
CA ASN A 183 17.33 2.19 4.66
C ASN A 183 16.87 1.13 3.66
N ALA A 184 16.05 1.49 2.66
CA ALA A 184 15.63 0.54 1.64
C ALA A 184 16.85 0.01 0.85
N PRO A 185 16.94 -1.31 0.61
CA PRO A 185 18.02 -1.91 -0.16
C PRO A 185 18.17 -1.29 -1.55
N GLY A 186 19.40 -1.23 -2.06
CA GLY A 186 19.68 -0.59 -3.36
C GLY A 186 18.90 -1.21 -4.51
N TRP A 187 18.68 -2.53 -4.49
CA TRP A 187 17.89 -3.22 -5.51
C TRP A 187 16.41 -2.79 -5.48
N LYS A 188 15.83 -2.54 -4.29
CA LYS A 188 14.42 -2.13 -4.15
C LYS A 188 14.24 -0.71 -4.69
N LYS A 189 15.18 0.20 -4.37
CA LYS A 189 15.21 1.56 -4.92
C LYS A 189 15.29 1.57 -6.45
N ASN A 190 16.12 0.70 -7.01
CA ASN A 190 16.23 0.55 -8.47
C ASN A 190 14.95 0.00 -9.11
N LEU A 191 14.31 -0.99 -8.47
CA LEU A 191 13.03 -1.53 -8.92
C LEU A 191 11.96 -0.45 -8.90
N ASP A 192 11.86 0.31 -7.82
CA ASP A 192 10.88 1.39 -7.66
C ASP A 192 11.04 2.47 -8.73
N LYS A 193 12.28 2.94 -8.93
CA LYS A 193 12.58 3.90 -9.99
C LYS A 193 12.20 3.39 -11.38
N LYS A 194 12.47 2.11 -11.67
CA LYS A 194 12.13 1.49 -12.95
C LYS A 194 10.63 1.46 -13.18
N LEU A 195 9.87 0.96 -12.21
CA LEU A 195 8.41 0.85 -12.30
C LEU A 195 7.75 2.23 -12.31
N THR A 196 8.18 3.16 -11.46
CA THR A 196 7.69 4.55 -11.48
C THR A 196 7.90 5.19 -12.85
N THR A 197 9.07 5.01 -13.49
CA THR A 197 9.31 5.54 -14.84
C THR A 197 8.33 4.95 -15.87
N GLN A 198 8.07 3.64 -15.79
CA GLN A 198 7.11 2.96 -16.64
C GLN A 198 5.67 3.46 -16.41
N GLN A 199 5.29 3.73 -15.16
CA GLN A 199 4.00 4.31 -14.81
C GLN A 199 3.84 5.72 -15.39
N GLU A 200 4.88 6.56 -15.33
CA GLU A 200 4.86 7.89 -15.96
C GLU A 200 4.67 7.80 -17.48
N GLU A 201 5.31 6.83 -18.15
CA GLU A 201 5.12 6.58 -19.59
C GLU A 201 3.70 6.08 -19.91
N ASN A 202 3.13 5.22 -19.06
CA ASN A 202 1.74 4.77 -19.18
C ASN A 202 0.76 5.94 -19.04
N VAL A 203 0.96 6.84 -18.07
CA VAL A 203 0.15 8.06 -17.91
C VAL A 203 0.29 8.98 -19.11
N LYS A 204 1.50 9.16 -19.66
CA LYS A 204 1.71 9.93 -20.90
C LYS A 204 0.98 9.33 -22.09
N THR A 205 0.93 8.00 -22.19
CA THR A 205 0.17 7.30 -23.24
C THR A 205 -1.33 7.53 -23.07
N PHE A 206 -1.86 7.32 -21.85
CA PHE A 206 -3.26 7.58 -21.52
C PHE A 206 -3.67 9.02 -21.86
N ALA A 207 -2.87 9.97 -21.42
CA ALA A 207 -3.00 11.38 -21.73
C ALA A 207 -3.06 11.72 -23.23
N ASN A 208 -2.18 11.12 -24.04
CA ASN A 208 -2.17 11.34 -25.49
C ASN A 208 -3.44 10.78 -26.13
N VAL A 209 -3.92 9.62 -25.67
CA VAL A 209 -5.22 9.08 -26.07
C VAL A 209 -6.32 10.07 -25.70
N MET A 210 -6.39 10.51 -24.43
CA MET A 210 -7.40 11.47 -23.98
C MET A 210 -7.37 12.78 -24.76
N LYS A 211 -6.19 13.31 -25.09
CA LYS A 211 -6.05 14.49 -25.95
C LYS A 211 -6.72 14.27 -27.32
N SER A 212 -6.44 13.14 -27.98
CA SER A 212 -7.08 12.82 -29.27
C SER A 212 -8.60 12.64 -29.15
N CYS A 213 -9.06 12.07 -28.03
CA CYS A 213 -10.49 11.96 -27.73
C CYS A 213 -11.13 13.35 -27.57
N PHE A 214 -10.50 14.27 -26.84
CA PHE A 214 -11.02 15.63 -26.68
C PHE A 214 -11.04 16.39 -28.00
N GLU A 215 -9.97 16.35 -28.79
CA GLU A 215 -9.88 17.04 -30.09
C GLU A 215 -10.99 16.63 -31.08
N THR A 216 -11.52 15.41 -30.93
CA THR A 216 -12.56 14.87 -31.81
C THR A 216 -13.93 14.74 -31.16
N SER A 217 -14.11 15.30 -29.96
CA SER A 217 -15.33 15.09 -29.14
C SER A 217 -15.71 13.61 -29.00
N GLY A 218 -14.70 12.74 -28.87
CA GLY A 218 -14.87 11.29 -28.69
C GLY A 218 -15.08 10.48 -29.97
N GLN A 219 -15.04 11.09 -31.17
CA GLN A 219 -15.23 10.36 -32.43
C GLN A 219 -14.06 9.41 -32.73
N ASP A 220 -12.82 9.87 -32.54
CA ASP A 220 -11.60 9.09 -32.76
C ASP A 220 -10.87 8.93 -31.43
N CYS A 221 -11.35 8.02 -30.60
CA CYS A 221 -10.84 7.78 -29.26
C CYS A 221 -10.30 6.36 -29.13
N PRO A 222 -8.98 6.14 -29.27
CA PRO A 222 -8.37 4.80 -29.26
C PRO A 222 -8.21 4.28 -27.82
N CYS A 223 -9.32 4.10 -27.11
CA CYS A 223 -9.35 3.68 -25.71
C CYS A 223 -8.65 2.33 -25.48
N GLU A 224 -8.57 1.46 -26.49
CA GLU A 224 -7.86 0.19 -26.45
C GLU A 224 -6.34 0.32 -26.30
N LYS A 225 -5.78 1.53 -26.55
CA LYS A 225 -4.36 1.80 -26.35
C LYS A 225 -4.02 2.23 -24.92
N ILE A 226 -5.03 2.43 -24.07
CA ILE A 226 -4.82 2.77 -22.67
C ILE A 226 -4.34 1.50 -21.96
N PRO A 227 -3.13 1.49 -21.36
CA PRO A 227 -2.57 0.28 -20.76
C PRO A 227 -3.40 -0.27 -19.59
N HIS A 228 -4.09 0.62 -18.87
CA HIS A 228 -4.85 0.26 -17.68
C HIS A 228 -6.32 -0.02 -18.03
N GLU A 229 -6.79 -1.22 -17.66
CA GLU A 229 -8.13 -1.71 -18.03
C GLU A 229 -9.25 -0.79 -17.54
N GLU A 230 -9.22 -0.37 -16.26
CA GLU A 230 -10.27 0.51 -15.71
C GLU A 230 -10.37 1.86 -16.45
N PHE A 231 -9.23 2.50 -16.75
CA PHE A 231 -9.21 3.73 -17.54
C PHE A 231 -9.65 3.50 -19.00
N ALA A 232 -9.27 2.36 -19.60
CA ALA A 232 -9.73 2.00 -20.94
C ALA A 232 -11.26 1.81 -20.98
N ILE A 233 -11.84 1.18 -19.97
CA ILE A 233 -13.30 0.99 -19.82
C ILE A 233 -13.99 2.33 -19.61
N ALA A 234 -13.46 3.19 -18.73
CA ALA A 234 -14.01 4.52 -18.49
C ALA A 234 -13.97 5.37 -19.77
N CYS A 235 -12.84 5.37 -20.48
CA CYS A 235 -12.68 6.01 -21.79
C CYS A 235 -13.70 5.49 -22.81
N ALA A 236 -13.84 4.16 -22.94
CA ALA A 236 -14.76 3.56 -23.91
C ALA A 236 -16.24 3.88 -23.62
N LYS A 237 -16.57 4.17 -22.36
CA LYS A 237 -17.90 4.66 -21.95
C LYS A 237 -18.05 6.16 -22.16
N ALA A 238 -17.02 6.95 -21.86
CA ALA A 238 -17.02 8.40 -21.98
C ALA A 238 -17.08 8.88 -23.44
N ALA A 239 -16.26 8.29 -24.32
CA ALA A 239 -16.13 8.70 -25.71
C ALA A 239 -17.47 8.80 -26.48
N PRO A 240 -18.35 7.79 -26.50
CA PRO A 240 -19.63 7.89 -27.18
C PRO A 240 -20.62 8.86 -26.51
N LEU A 241 -20.50 9.11 -25.19
CA LEU A 241 -21.30 10.12 -24.51
C LEU A 241 -20.86 11.53 -24.93
N ALA A 242 -19.55 11.77 -25.04
CA ALA A 242 -18.99 13.03 -25.52
C ALA A 242 -19.46 13.36 -26.95
N VAL A 243 -19.51 12.38 -27.87
CA VAL A 243 -20.02 12.61 -29.23
C VAL A 243 -21.48 13.08 -29.20
N LYS A 244 -22.32 12.43 -28.39
CA LYS A 244 -23.74 12.80 -28.28
C LYS A 244 -23.94 14.15 -27.60
N CYS A 245 -23.15 14.45 -26.58
CA CYS A 245 -23.19 15.73 -25.90
C CYS A 245 -22.80 16.85 -26.86
N ASP A 246 -21.59 16.80 -27.43
CA ASP A 246 -21.01 17.91 -28.18
C ASP A 246 -21.57 18.08 -29.60
N LYS A 247 -21.85 16.96 -30.30
CA LYS A 247 -22.28 17.01 -31.71
C LYS A 247 -23.79 16.92 -31.87
N GLU A 248 -24.47 16.17 -31.01
CA GLU A 248 -25.92 15.98 -31.09
C GLU A 248 -26.69 16.94 -30.17
N GLY A 249 -26.01 17.61 -29.22
CA GLY A 249 -26.66 18.49 -28.24
C GLY A 249 -27.53 17.72 -27.25
N ASN A 250 -27.16 16.47 -26.93
CA ASN A 250 -27.93 15.63 -26.03
C ASN A 250 -27.56 15.93 -24.57
N GLU A 251 -28.35 16.80 -23.92
CA GLU A 251 -28.17 17.21 -22.52
C GLU A 251 -28.11 16.04 -21.54
N GLN A 252 -28.89 14.97 -21.76
CA GLN A 252 -28.83 13.78 -20.90
C GLN A 252 -27.48 13.06 -21.04
N ALA A 253 -26.91 13.00 -22.24
CA ALA A 253 -25.58 12.43 -22.43
C ALA A 253 -24.49 13.29 -21.76
N CYS A 254 -24.66 14.62 -21.75
CA CYS A 254 -23.79 15.51 -21.00
C CYS A 254 -23.88 15.24 -19.49
N GLU A 255 -25.09 15.12 -18.95
CA GLU A 255 -25.30 14.79 -17.53
C GLU A 255 -24.75 13.40 -17.17
N GLU A 256 -24.91 12.40 -18.04
CA GLU A 256 -24.33 11.06 -17.83
C GLU A 256 -22.79 11.08 -17.91
N LEU A 257 -22.21 11.92 -18.77
CA LEU A 257 -20.77 12.11 -18.88
C LEU A 257 -20.20 12.82 -17.63
N ASP A 258 -20.89 13.85 -17.15
CA ASP A 258 -20.51 14.59 -15.93
C ASP A 258 -20.57 13.72 -14.67
N ASN A 259 -21.53 12.80 -14.62
CA ASN A 259 -21.69 11.84 -13.51
C ASN A 259 -20.82 10.58 -13.68
N LEU A 260 -20.01 10.50 -14.74
CA LEU A 260 -19.13 9.35 -14.93
C LEU A 260 -17.95 9.42 -13.95
N GLU A 261 -17.91 8.48 -13.01
CA GLU A 261 -16.76 8.32 -12.11
C GLU A 261 -15.52 7.92 -12.92
N MET A 262 -14.52 8.80 -12.93
CA MET A 262 -13.20 8.52 -13.47
C MET A 262 -12.32 7.95 -12.35
N PRO A 263 -11.50 6.93 -12.62
CA PRO A 263 -10.55 6.43 -11.62
C PRO A 263 -9.61 7.55 -11.18
N GLU A 264 -9.31 7.63 -9.88
CA GLU A 264 -8.39 8.63 -9.34
C GLU A 264 -6.94 8.24 -9.69
N LEU A 265 -6.14 9.21 -10.09
CA LEU A 265 -4.71 9.02 -10.26
C LEU A 265 -4.02 9.24 -8.90
N PRO A 266 -3.05 8.40 -8.53
CA PRO A 266 -2.26 8.61 -7.32
C PRO A 266 -1.43 9.92 -7.41
N ASP A 267 -1.19 10.55 -6.25
CA ASP A 267 -0.57 11.87 -6.15
C ASP A 267 0.79 12.00 -6.85
N TYR A 268 1.61 10.93 -6.83
CA TYR A 268 2.94 10.96 -7.46
C TYR A 268 2.86 11.02 -9.00
N LEU A 269 1.73 10.65 -9.59
CA LEU A 269 1.46 10.79 -11.03
C LEU A 269 0.73 12.11 -11.35
N GLU A 270 0.23 12.84 -10.35
CA GLU A 270 -0.49 14.11 -10.54
C GLU A 270 0.37 15.13 -11.30
N LYS A 271 1.67 15.20 -11.00
CA LYS A 271 2.59 16.11 -11.70
C LYS A 271 2.64 15.83 -13.20
N VAL A 272 2.72 14.56 -13.59
CA VAL A 272 2.73 14.15 -15.00
C VAL A 272 1.39 14.49 -15.65
N TRP A 273 0.29 14.22 -14.95
CA TRP A 273 -1.03 14.58 -15.42
C TRP A 273 -1.20 16.10 -15.62
N LEU A 274 -0.69 16.93 -14.71
CA LEU A 274 -0.75 18.39 -14.81
C LEU A 274 0.04 18.95 -15.99
N GLU A 275 1.25 18.42 -16.24
CA GLU A 275 2.06 18.79 -17.39
C GLU A 275 1.31 18.53 -18.71
N ILE A 276 0.59 17.41 -18.75
CA ILE A 276 -0.19 17.01 -19.91
C ILE A 276 -1.46 17.84 -20.03
N GLN A 277 -2.17 18.07 -18.92
CA GLN A 277 -3.40 18.83 -18.91
C GLN A 277 -3.20 20.23 -19.49
N GLY A 278 -2.01 20.82 -19.31
CA GLY A 278 -1.62 22.05 -19.99
C GLY A 278 -1.80 21.98 -21.52
N GLY A 279 -1.37 20.88 -22.14
CA GLY A 279 -1.54 20.66 -23.59
C GLY A 279 -2.97 20.31 -24.01
N MET A 280 -3.78 19.74 -23.12
CA MET A 280 -5.21 19.51 -23.38
C MET A 280 -6.03 20.79 -23.30
N LYS A 281 -5.66 21.72 -22.40
CA LYS A 281 -6.35 23.01 -22.25
C LYS A 281 -6.31 23.84 -23.52
N GLU A 282 -5.23 23.78 -24.30
CA GLU A 282 -5.15 24.48 -25.59
C GLU A 282 -6.20 23.96 -26.58
N ALA A 283 -6.34 22.63 -26.73
CA ALA A 283 -7.33 22.03 -27.61
C ALA A 283 -8.77 22.22 -27.12
N GLN A 284 -8.98 22.17 -25.80
CA GLN A 284 -10.31 22.41 -25.20
C GLN A 284 -10.74 23.87 -25.30
N PHE A 285 -9.80 24.82 -25.26
CA PHE A 285 -10.13 26.24 -25.27
C PHE A 285 -10.93 26.66 -26.50
N ASP A 286 -10.61 26.10 -27.66
CA ASP A 286 -11.32 26.40 -28.91
C ASP A 286 -12.76 25.86 -28.94
N MET A 287 -13.05 24.80 -28.18
CA MET A 287 -14.38 24.16 -28.15
C MET A 287 -15.23 24.55 -26.94
N HIS A 288 -14.60 24.89 -25.81
CA HIS A 288 -15.24 25.02 -24.50
C HIS A 288 -14.77 26.27 -23.74
N MET A 289 -14.66 27.39 -24.45
CA MET A 289 -14.39 28.67 -23.79
C MET A 289 -15.57 29.06 -22.88
N PRO A 290 -15.35 29.37 -21.58
CA PRO A 290 -16.40 29.84 -20.68
C PRO A 290 -17.15 31.03 -21.26
N LYS A 291 -18.46 31.11 -21.02
CA LYS A 291 -19.31 32.18 -21.57
C LYS A 291 -18.79 33.56 -21.17
N GLU A 292 -18.32 33.72 -19.94
CA GLU A 292 -17.73 34.95 -19.42
C GLU A 292 -16.49 35.37 -20.21
N CYS A 293 -15.67 34.40 -20.64
CA CYS A 293 -14.52 34.66 -21.50
C CYS A 293 -14.91 35.01 -22.93
N VAL A 294 -15.90 34.32 -23.50
CA VAL A 294 -16.44 34.62 -24.84
C VAL A 294 -17.08 36.02 -24.87
N GLU A 295 -17.90 36.34 -23.87
CA GLU A 295 -18.57 37.63 -23.70
C GLU A 295 -17.56 38.76 -23.48
N ALA A 296 -16.47 38.50 -22.75
CA ALA A 296 -15.37 39.43 -22.58
C ALA A 296 -14.41 39.50 -23.79
N GLY A 297 -14.64 38.69 -24.84
CA GLY A 297 -13.87 38.71 -26.08
C GLY A 297 -12.45 38.14 -25.94
N ALA A 298 -12.25 37.18 -25.04
CA ALA A 298 -10.98 36.46 -24.92
C ALA A 298 -10.63 35.75 -26.23
N LYS A 299 -9.37 35.87 -26.67
CA LYS A 299 -8.90 35.25 -27.91
C LYS A 299 -7.96 34.07 -27.68
N ASP A 300 -7.42 33.96 -26.48
CA ASP A 300 -6.48 32.92 -26.10
C ASP A 300 -6.65 32.54 -24.61
N PRO A 301 -6.09 31.39 -24.19
CA PRO A 301 -6.21 30.91 -22.82
C PRO A 301 -5.69 31.90 -21.77
N LYS A 302 -4.68 32.72 -22.08
CA LYS A 302 -4.12 33.68 -21.12
C LYS A 302 -5.05 34.86 -20.90
N ASP A 303 -5.70 35.34 -21.95
CA ASP A 303 -6.70 36.40 -21.82
C ASP A 303 -7.91 35.91 -21.04
N CYS A 304 -8.41 34.70 -21.32
CA CYS A 304 -9.47 34.10 -20.52
C CYS A 304 -9.03 33.88 -19.06
N GLN A 305 -7.80 33.41 -18.82
CA GLN A 305 -7.28 33.26 -17.46
C GLN A 305 -7.32 34.59 -16.68
N LYS A 306 -6.94 35.72 -17.29
CA LYS A 306 -7.05 37.05 -16.66
C LYS A 306 -8.49 37.44 -16.36
N ILE A 307 -9.43 37.16 -17.27
CA ILE A 307 -10.86 37.40 -17.07
C ILE A 307 -11.38 36.56 -15.89
N MET A 308 -11.02 35.28 -15.83
CA MET A 308 -11.40 34.38 -14.75
C MET A 308 -10.83 34.83 -13.40
N ILE A 309 -9.56 35.24 -13.34
CA ILE A 309 -8.97 35.81 -12.12
C ILE A 309 -9.72 37.08 -11.70
N THR A 310 -9.98 37.98 -12.66
CA THR A 310 -10.63 39.26 -12.36
C THR A 310 -12.08 39.07 -11.92
N THR A 311 -12.77 38.06 -12.42
CA THR A 311 -14.20 37.86 -12.14
C THR A 311 -14.40 37.00 -10.90
N ASN A 312 -13.66 35.91 -10.78
CA ASN A 312 -13.96 34.82 -9.85
C ASN A 312 -12.95 34.66 -8.71
N ALA A 313 -11.72 35.17 -8.83
CA ALA A 313 -10.76 35.04 -7.74
C ALA A 313 -11.19 35.91 -6.53
N PRO A 314 -10.92 35.46 -5.29
CA PRO A 314 -11.07 36.28 -4.10
C PRO A 314 -10.34 37.62 -4.25
N GLU A 315 -10.93 38.71 -3.75
CA GLU A 315 -10.38 40.07 -3.91
C GLU A 315 -8.93 40.15 -3.40
N GLU A 316 -8.64 39.40 -2.33
CA GLU A 316 -7.34 39.27 -1.70
C GLU A 316 -6.26 38.67 -2.61
N CYS A 317 -6.65 37.82 -3.58
CA CYS A 317 -5.74 37.11 -4.47
C CYS A 317 -5.59 37.78 -5.83
N ARG A 318 -6.58 38.58 -6.29
CA ARG A 318 -6.64 39.11 -7.67
C ARG A 318 -5.36 39.77 -8.13
N GLU A 319 -4.85 40.72 -7.36
CA GLU A 319 -3.65 41.49 -7.71
C GLU A 319 -2.42 40.59 -7.79
N ALA A 320 -2.23 39.69 -6.81
CA ALA A 320 -1.11 38.77 -6.79
C ALA A 320 -1.13 37.81 -8.00
N LEU A 321 -2.31 37.28 -8.34
CA LEU A 321 -2.49 36.37 -9.46
C LEU A 321 -2.27 37.05 -10.82
N LEU A 322 -2.76 38.28 -11.00
CA LEU A 322 -2.54 39.05 -12.23
C LEU A 322 -1.06 39.41 -12.43
N ASN A 323 -0.33 39.64 -11.34
CA ASN A 323 1.10 39.97 -11.39
C ASN A 323 2.01 38.75 -11.54
N ALA A 324 1.55 37.55 -11.17
CA ALA A 324 2.38 36.35 -11.11
C ALA A 324 2.72 35.73 -12.48
N ASN A 325 2.13 36.20 -13.59
CA ASN A 325 2.30 35.64 -14.94
C ASN A 325 2.23 34.10 -14.95
N LEU A 326 1.11 33.59 -14.43
CA LEU A 326 0.87 32.17 -14.20
C LEU A 326 1.03 31.35 -15.47
N LYS A 327 1.72 30.21 -15.38
CA LYS A 327 1.82 29.25 -16.49
C LYS A 327 0.58 28.35 -16.56
N ASN A 328 0.01 28.04 -15.41
CA ASN A 328 -1.16 27.20 -15.27
C ASN A 328 -1.98 27.62 -14.04
N GLU A 329 -3.16 27.03 -13.91
CA GLU A 329 -4.10 27.31 -12.82
C GLU A 329 -3.55 26.87 -11.45
N TYR A 330 -2.78 25.78 -11.40
CA TYR A 330 -2.25 25.21 -10.17
C TYR A 330 -1.25 26.14 -9.48
N GLU A 331 -0.36 26.78 -10.24
CA GLU A 331 0.50 27.86 -9.71
C GLU A 331 -0.33 28.99 -9.10
N GLY A 332 -1.45 29.34 -9.75
CA GLY A 332 -2.39 30.32 -9.25
C GLY A 332 -3.04 29.90 -7.93
N ARG A 333 -3.51 28.66 -7.84
CA ARG A 333 -4.06 28.08 -6.61
C ARG A 333 -3.04 28.15 -5.48
N LYS A 334 -1.81 27.67 -5.68
CA LYS A 334 -0.75 27.74 -4.66
C LYS A 334 -0.48 29.15 -4.15
N ILE A 335 -0.47 30.15 -5.04
CA ILE A 335 -0.28 31.55 -4.66
C ILE A 335 -1.47 32.05 -3.84
N CYS A 336 -2.69 31.79 -4.30
CA CYS A 336 -3.89 32.24 -3.60
C CYS A 336 -4.08 31.51 -2.27
N ASP A 337 -3.85 30.20 -2.21
CA ASP A 337 -3.92 29.39 -0.99
C ASP A 337 -2.95 29.93 0.06
N LYS A 338 -1.73 30.30 -0.34
CA LYS A 338 -0.79 30.94 0.59
C LYS A 338 -1.32 32.27 1.14
N ILE A 339 -1.84 33.14 0.27
CA ILE A 339 -2.40 34.45 0.67
C ILE A 339 -3.61 34.27 1.59
N MET A 340 -4.50 33.33 1.23
CA MET A 340 -5.70 33.02 1.99
C MET A 340 -5.34 32.40 3.34
N PHE A 341 -4.31 31.56 3.40
CA PHE A 341 -3.81 31.00 4.64
C PHE A 341 -3.23 32.10 5.54
N GLU A 342 -2.36 32.96 5.03
CA GLU A 342 -1.79 34.07 5.83
C GLU A 342 -2.89 34.96 6.44
N LYS A 343 -3.96 35.23 5.68
CA LYS A 343 -5.09 36.06 6.12
C LYS A 343 -6.04 35.33 7.07
N ASN A 344 -6.40 34.09 6.75
CA ASN A 344 -7.53 33.41 7.37
C ASN A 344 -7.16 32.18 8.20
N ALA A 345 -5.87 31.81 8.26
CA ALA A 345 -5.45 30.66 9.06
C ALA A 345 -5.81 30.88 10.54
N PRO A 346 -6.33 29.83 11.21
CA PRO A 346 -6.53 29.83 12.65
C PRO A 346 -5.26 30.26 13.40
N GLU A 347 -5.44 30.98 14.50
CA GLU A 347 -4.32 31.49 15.28
C GLU A 347 -3.48 30.35 15.87
N GLU A 348 -4.12 29.22 16.16
CA GLU A 348 -3.49 27.99 16.62
C GLU A 348 -2.46 27.46 15.61
N CYS A 349 -2.80 27.47 14.31
CA CYS A 349 -1.88 27.06 13.25
C CYS A 349 -0.75 28.07 13.06
N LYS A 350 -1.04 29.38 13.16
CA LYS A 350 -0.02 30.45 13.10
C LYS A 350 0.98 30.35 14.25
N GLN A 351 0.49 30.08 15.47
CA GLN A 351 1.33 29.88 16.66
C GLN A 351 2.17 28.61 16.58
N ALA A 352 1.64 27.55 15.93
CA ALA A 352 2.40 26.34 15.64
C ALA A 352 3.46 26.50 14.53
N GLY A 353 3.50 27.66 13.85
CA GLY A 353 4.42 27.91 12.74
C GLY A 353 4.05 27.20 11.44
N ILE A 354 2.82 26.70 11.34
CA ILE A 354 2.29 26.03 10.16
C ILE A 354 1.91 27.08 9.12
N ASN A 355 2.23 26.83 7.85
CA ASN A 355 2.12 27.82 6.78
C ASN A 355 1.24 27.39 5.59
N ASN A 356 0.59 26.23 5.66
CA ASN A 356 -0.30 25.74 4.63
C ASN A 356 -1.53 25.04 5.23
N PHE A 357 -2.61 24.98 4.44
CA PHE A 357 -3.90 24.46 4.88
C PHE A 357 -3.87 22.97 5.21
N GLU A 358 -3.02 22.18 4.54
CA GLU A 358 -2.97 20.72 4.71
C GLU A 358 -2.35 20.33 6.05
N GLU A 359 -1.18 20.89 6.36
CA GLU A 359 -0.54 20.73 7.68
C GLU A 359 -1.43 21.30 8.79
N CYS A 360 -2.11 22.43 8.55
CA CYS A 360 -3.01 23.03 9.53
C CYS A 360 -4.25 22.16 9.75
N GLY A 361 -4.81 21.56 8.69
CA GLY A 361 -5.91 20.62 8.79
C GLY A 361 -5.54 19.39 9.63
N THR A 362 -4.37 18.81 9.35
CA THR A 362 -3.82 17.69 10.14
C THR A 362 -3.64 18.08 11.61
N TYR A 363 -3.00 19.22 11.87
CA TYR A 363 -2.79 19.72 13.22
C TYR A 363 -4.10 19.98 13.96
N MET A 364 -5.06 20.63 13.31
CA MET A 364 -6.37 20.90 13.90
C MET A 364 -7.16 19.61 14.15
N PHE A 365 -7.01 18.61 13.30
CA PHE A 365 -7.58 17.29 13.52
C PHE A 365 -6.96 16.65 14.77
N GLU A 366 -5.64 16.64 14.91
CA GLU A 366 -4.97 16.09 16.10
C GLU A 366 -5.39 16.80 17.40
N GLN A 367 -5.63 18.11 17.37
CA GLN A 367 -6.05 18.87 18.55
C GLN A 367 -7.54 18.69 18.91
N ASN A 368 -8.40 18.48 17.92
CA ASN A 368 -9.86 18.55 18.10
C ASN A 368 -10.60 17.24 17.83
N ALA A 369 -9.95 16.26 17.21
CA ALA A 369 -10.59 15.00 16.88
C ALA A 369 -11.03 14.27 18.15
N PRO A 370 -12.22 13.65 18.13
CA PRO A 370 -12.65 12.75 19.18
C PRO A 370 -11.57 11.69 19.43
N ARG A 371 -11.34 11.36 20.71
CA ARG A 371 -10.32 10.40 21.11
C ARG A 371 -10.52 9.04 20.43
N GLU A 372 -11.77 8.67 20.16
CA GLU A 372 -12.15 7.43 19.48
C GLU A 372 -11.64 7.38 18.04
N CYS A 373 -11.58 8.51 17.33
CA CYS A 373 -10.99 8.58 16.00
C CYS A 373 -9.46 8.45 16.04
N ILE A 374 -8.81 9.09 17.03
CA ILE A 374 -7.36 8.98 17.23
C ILE A 374 -6.97 7.56 17.63
N GLU A 375 -7.73 6.92 18.52
CA GLU A 375 -7.54 5.52 18.93
C GLU A 375 -7.78 4.54 17.77
N ALA A 376 -8.62 4.92 16.79
CA ALA A 376 -8.80 4.18 15.55
C ALA A 376 -7.67 4.41 14.51
N GLY A 377 -6.66 5.20 14.86
CA GLY A 377 -5.52 5.50 13.97
C GLY A 377 -5.84 6.52 12.88
N ILE A 378 -6.91 7.30 13.02
CA ILE A 378 -7.21 8.40 12.12
C ILE A 378 -6.34 9.60 12.50
N THR A 379 -5.59 10.13 11.55
CA THR A 379 -4.57 11.16 11.81
C THR A 379 -4.92 12.53 11.23
N GLY A 380 -5.90 12.60 10.34
CA GLY A 380 -6.23 13.82 9.60
C GLY A 380 -5.35 14.04 8.37
N LYS A 381 -4.38 13.16 8.10
CA LYS A 381 -3.47 13.25 6.94
C LYS A 381 -4.15 12.83 5.64
N ASN A 382 -5.08 11.88 5.69
CA ASN A 382 -5.80 11.47 4.49
C ASN A 382 -7.04 12.34 4.29
N ARG A 383 -7.34 12.67 3.04
CA ARG A 383 -8.56 13.39 2.67
C ARG A 383 -9.86 12.75 3.19
N ASN A 384 -9.86 11.44 3.40
CA ASN A 384 -11.00 10.67 3.85
C ASN A 384 -11.08 10.51 5.38
N ASP A 385 -10.12 11.01 6.15
CA ASP A 385 -10.04 10.83 7.60
C ASP A 385 -11.22 11.49 8.33
N ASP A 386 -11.63 12.69 7.92
CA ASP A 386 -12.82 13.38 8.44
C ASP A 386 -14.10 12.57 8.20
N LYS A 387 -14.24 11.96 7.02
CA LYS A 387 -15.39 11.12 6.68
C LYS A 387 -15.39 9.85 7.52
N LYS A 388 -14.25 9.15 7.61
CA LYS A 388 -14.11 7.95 8.45
C LYS A 388 -14.38 8.25 9.92
N CYS A 389 -13.89 9.37 10.44
CA CYS A 389 -14.15 9.79 11.82
C CYS A 389 -15.65 10.05 12.04
N ARG A 390 -16.33 10.75 11.12
CA ARG A 390 -17.79 10.92 11.18
C ARG A 390 -18.53 9.57 11.18
N GLU A 391 -18.13 8.63 10.32
CA GLU A 391 -18.73 7.29 10.28
C GLU A 391 -18.54 6.52 11.60
N ILE A 392 -17.35 6.58 12.21
CA ILE A 392 -17.09 5.98 13.54
C ILE A 392 -18.03 6.61 14.58
N MET A 393 -18.14 7.93 14.58
CA MET A 393 -18.96 8.66 15.55
C MET A 393 -20.45 8.38 15.34
N GLU A 394 -20.92 8.30 14.10
CA GLU A 394 -22.28 7.90 13.75
C GLU A 394 -22.57 6.46 14.18
N ASN A 395 -21.65 5.53 13.93
CA ASN A 395 -21.79 4.14 14.35
C ASN A 395 -21.85 3.99 15.86
N MET A 396 -20.99 4.71 16.60
CA MET A 396 -21.03 4.77 18.06
C MET A 396 -22.35 5.35 18.57
N ASN A 397 -22.85 6.41 17.94
CA ASN A 397 -24.14 6.98 18.27
C ASN A 397 -25.28 5.99 18.00
N GLN A 398 -25.26 5.27 16.87
CA GLN A 398 -26.25 4.24 16.55
C GLN A 398 -26.20 3.08 17.55
N GLN A 399 -25.01 2.60 17.92
CA GLN A 399 -24.85 1.57 18.94
C GLN A 399 -25.32 2.05 20.31
N GLY A 400 -25.02 3.30 20.69
CA GLY A 400 -25.53 3.92 21.91
C GLY A 400 -27.06 3.95 21.95
N ILE A 401 -27.70 4.28 20.81
CA ILE A 401 -29.16 4.23 20.67
C ILE A 401 -29.68 2.81 20.82
N GLN A 402 -29.03 1.83 20.18
CA GLN A 402 -29.45 0.42 20.25
C GLN A 402 -29.31 -0.19 21.65
N ASN A 403 -28.33 0.27 22.42
CA ASN A 403 -28.10 -0.20 23.79
C ASN A 403 -29.01 0.47 24.84
N MET A 404 -29.69 1.57 24.49
CA MET A 404 -30.70 2.17 25.37
C MET A 404 -31.99 1.35 25.39
N GLY A 405 -32.57 1.20 26.58
CA GLY A 405 -33.86 0.56 26.75
C GLY A 405 -34.97 1.32 26.00
N PRO A 406 -36.05 0.64 25.56
CA PRO A 406 -37.14 1.27 24.83
C PRO A 406 -37.83 2.39 25.64
N GLU A 407 -37.85 2.31 26.97
CA GLU A 407 -38.38 3.37 27.84
C GLU A 407 -37.49 4.63 27.84
N GLU A 408 -36.17 4.47 27.91
CA GLU A 408 -35.20 5.58 27.91
C GLU A 408 -35.26 6.33 26.58
N ARG A 409 -35.34 5.59 25.47
CA ARG A 409 -35.48 6.17 24.13
C ARG A 409 -36.77 6.98 24.00
N ALA A 410 -37.91 6.45 24.46
CA ALA A 410 -39.19 7.15 24.40
C ALA A 410 -39.18 8.46 25.22
N ILE A 411 -38.45 8.48 26.34
CA ILE A 411 -38.29 9.68 27.17
C ILE A 411 -37.50 10.75 26.42
N CYS A 412 -36.37 10.39 25.81
CA CYS A 412 -35.56 11.35 25.04
C CYS A 412 -36.28 11.85 23.78
N GLU A 413 -37.01 10.97 23.08
CA GLU A 413 -37.85 11.36 21.95
C GLU A 413 -38.94 12.36 22.37
N SER A 414 -39.56 12.17 23.55
CA SER A 414 -40.58 13.10 24.07
C SER A 414 -40.05 14.48 24.45
N HIS A 415 -38.73 14.62 24.62
CA HIS A 415 -38.03 15.88 24.89
C HIS A 415 -37.27 16.40 23.65
N GLU A 416 -37.51 15.80 22.48
CA GLU A 416 -36.84 16.15 21.21
C GLU A 416 -35.31 15.99 21.24
N ILE A 417 -34.77 15.17 22.15
CA ILE A 417 -33.34 14.91 22.28
C ILE A 417 -32.97 13.77 21.33
N ARG A 418 -32.28 14.11 20.24
CA ARG A 418 -31.86 13.13 19.21
C ARG A 418 -30.45 12.60 19.41
N ASP A 419 -29.59 13.36 20.09
CA ASP A 419 -28.22 12.93 20.36
C ASP A 419 -28.18 11.94 21.56
N PRO A 420 -27.55 10.77 21.43
CA PRO A 420 -27.52 9.76 22.49
C PRO A 420 -26.75 10.21 23.73
N ARG A 421 -25.74 11.07 23.58
CA ARG A 421 -24.95 11.63 24.68
C ARG A 421 -25.79 12.65 25.45
N ASP A 422 -26.46 13.53 24.74
CA ASP A 422 -27.39 14.49 25.35
C ASP A 422 -28.55 13.77 26.04
N CYS A 423 -29.04 12.68 25.45
CA CYS A 423 -30.07 11.83 26.03
C CYS A 423 -29.59 11.17 27.32
N LYS A 424 -28.37 10.60 27.32
CA LYS A 424 -27.75 10.02 28.51
C LYS A 424 -27.59 11.07 29.62
N ASP A 425 -27.08 12.24 29.30
CA ASP A 425 -26.90 13.34 30.25
C ASP A 425 -28.24 13.86 30.81
N PHE A 426 -29.28 13.90 29.97
CA PHE A 426 -30.64 14.22 30.38
C PHE A 426 -31.20 13.17 31.34
N LEU A 427 -31.08 11.89 31.01
CA LEU A 427 -31.57 10.78 31.85
C LEU A 427 -30.85 10.70 33.20
N ILE A 428 -29.56 11.06 33.24
CA ILE A 428 -28.80 11.21 34.49
C ILE A 428 -29.33 12.39 35.32
N LYS A 429 -29.55 13.56 34.69
CA LYS A 429 -30.09 14.76 35.38
C LYS A 429 -31.52 14.55 35.89
N ASP A 430 -32.34 13.80 35.16
CA ASP A 430 -33.71 13.44 35.57
C ASP A 430 -33.74 12.35 36.66
N GLY A 431 -32.57 11.81 37.04
CA GLY A 431 -32.42 10.80 38.09
C GLY A 431 -32.94 9.41 37.70
N ARG A 432 -33.22 9.19 36.42
CA ARG A 432 -33.75 7.92 35.89
C ARG A 432 -32.65 6.95 35.50
N MET A 433 -31.52 7.47 35.06
CA MET A 433 -30.29 6.70 34.92
C MET A 433 -29.43 6.99 36.14
N LYS A 434 -29.10 5.95 36.91
CA LYS A 434 -28.05 6.10 37.93
C LYS A 434 -26.74 6.30 37.18
N GLU A 435 -25.91 7.21 37.64
CA GLU A 435 -24.53 7.35 37.16
C GLU A 435 -23.82 6.01 37.46
N GLU A 436 -23.90 5.06 36.53
CA GLU A 436 -23.30 3.74 36.69
C GLU A 436 -21.79 3.91 36.65
N TYR A 437 -21.21 3.87 37.85
CA TYR A 437 -19.80 3.64 38.13
C TYR A 437 -18.85 4.40 37.19
N LYS A 438 -18.65 5.70 37.44
CA LYS A 438 -17.32 6.26 37.19
C LYS A 438 -16.35 5.40 38.01
N PRO A 439 -15.38 4.66 37.42
CA PRO A 439 -14.32 4.11 38.22
C PRO A 439 -13.73 5.27 39.03
N GLU A 440 -13.52 5.08 40.33
CA GLU A 440 -13.02 6.08 41.27
C GLU A 440 -11.69 6.68 40.76
N MET A 441 -11.78 7.65 39.85
CA MET A 441 -10.73 8.58 39.46
C MET A 441 -11.09 10.01 39.90
N GLU A 442 -12.07 10.17 40.78
CA GLU A 442 -12.35 11.45 41.47
C GLU A 442 -11.32 11.78 42.57
N GLY A 443 -10.10 11.22 42.48
CA GLY A 443 -8.98 11.52 43.36
C GLY A 443 -7.88 12.40 42.76
N PHE A 444 -7.91 12.70 41.46
CA PHE A 444 -6.80 13.43 40.82
C PHE A 444 -7.29 14.64 40.04
N ALA A 445 -7.11 15.83 40.63
CA ALA A 445 -7.31 17.16 40.04
C ALA A 445 -8.75 17.64 39.75
N GLY A 446 -9.79 16.97 40.29
CA GLY A 446 -11.19 17.40 40.20
C GLY A 446 -11.41 18.78 40.85
N GLY A 447 -11.39 19.83 40.03
CA GLY A 447 -11.64 21.22 40.45
C GLY A 447 -10.54 22.22 40.04
N CYS A 448 -9.33 21.76 39.70
CA CYS A 448 -8.25 22.69 39.31
C CYS A 448 -8.59 23.44 38.01
N GLY A 449 -9.22 22.77 37.04
CA GLY A 449 -9.63 23.38 35.76
C GLY A 449 -10.65 24.51 35.89
N GLN A 450 -11.37 24.62 37.01
CA GLN A 450 -12.36 25.68 37.25
C GLN A 450 -11.76 26.92 37.94
N ILE A 451 -10.48 26.90 38.33
CA ILE A 451 -9.82 28.03 38.97
C ILE A 451 -9.49 29.09 37.91
N SER A 452 -10.13 30.27 37.98
CA SER A 452 -9.94 31.35 37.01
C SER A 452 -8.53 31.94 36.99
N ASP A 453 -7.84 31.94 38.13
CA ASP A 453 -6.46 32.40 38.26
C ASP A 453 -5.45 31.35 37.75
N PRO A 454 -4.65 31.64 36.71
CA PRO A 454 -3.74 30.67 36.11
C PRO A 454 -2.65 30.16 37.06
N MET A 455 -2.15 31.02 37.96
CA MET A 455 -1.08 30.64 38.89
C MET A 455 -1.62 29.72 39.99
N LYS A 456 -2.82 30.01 40.52
CA LYS A 456 -3.48 29.11 41.48
C LYS A 456 -3.94 27.81 40.85
N ARG A 457 -4.31 27.84 39.57
CA ARG A 457 -4.61 26.63 38.79
C ARG A 457 -3.39 25.73 38.65
N LEU A 458 -2.24 26.31 38.30
CA LEU A 458 -0.98 25.59 38.20
C LEU A 458 -0.55 25.00 39.56
N GLU A 459 -0.63 25.80 40.62
CA GLU A 459 -0.31 25.37 41.99
C GLU A 459 -1.23 24.24 42.48
N CYS A 460 -2.50 24.24 42.06
CA CYS A 460 -3.45 23.15 42.30
C CYS A 460 -3.01 21.84 41.64
N TYR A 461 -2.56 21.90 40.38
CA TYR A 461 -2.02 20.73 39.68
C TYR A 461 -0.70 20.24 40.30
N ASP A 462 0.21 21.14 40.63
CA ASP A 462 1.50 20.81 41.26
C ASP A 462 1.30 20.13 42.62
N ASN A 463 0.33 20.60 43.42
CA ASN A 463 0.02 19.99 44.71
C ASN A 463 -0.73 18.66 44.58
N ALA A 464 -1.55 18.48 43.55
CA ALA A 464 -2.11 17.17 43.22
C ALA A 464 -1.00 16.17 42.83
N GLY A 465 -0.02 16.60 42.02
CA GLY A 465 1.10 15.77 41.56
C GLY A 465 2.06 15.28 42.66
N LYS A 466 2.20 16.01 43.77
CA LYS A 466 3.14 15.66 44.87
C LYS A 466 2.80 14.35 45.59
N GLY A 467 1.58 13.80 45.42
CA GLY A 467 1.19 12.49 45.96
C GLY A 467 1.69 11.29 45.16
N ILE A 468 2.13 11.49 43.90
CA ILE A 468 2.54 10.38 42.99
C ILE A 468 4.02 10.01 43.19
N GLY A 469 4.86 10.94 43.64
CA GLY A 469 6.31 10.73 43.73
C GLY A 469 6.78 9.69 44.74
N GLN A 470 5.97 9.33 45.74
CA GLN A 470 6.36 8.34 46.77
C GLN A 470 5.98 6.89 46.45
N LYS A 471 5.24 6.63 45.36
CA LYS A 471 4.91 5.26 44.91
C LYS A 471 5.65 4.83 43.65
N HIS A 472 6.54 5.67 43.11
CA HIS A 472 7.18 5.42 41.83
C HIS A 472 8.42 4.50 41.90
N ASP A 473 8.95 4.25 43.10
CA ASP A 473 10.11 3.34 43.30
C ASP A 473 9.72 1.86 43.40
N GLU A 474 8.43 1.51 43.55
CA GLU A 474 7.95 0.12 43.53
C GLU A 474 7.43 -0.34 42.15
N PHE A 475 7.30 0.58 41.17
CA PHE A 475 6.63 0.29 39.90
C PHE A 475 7.55 0.04 38.70
N GLN A 476 8.88 0.18 38.87
CA GLN A 476 9.87 -0.18 37.83
C GLN A 476 10.13 -1.71 37.74
N GLY A 477 9.37 -2.53 38.46
CA GLY A 477 9.37 -3.99 38.33
C GLY A 477 8.31 -4.56 37.37
N ARG A 478 7.75 -3.78 36.45
CA ARG A 478 6.81 -4.28 35.44
C ARG A 478 7.55 -5.07 34.36
N MET A 479 7.72 -6.36 34.62
CA MET A 479 7.88 -7.38 33.58
C MET A 479 6.78 -7.22 32.53
N ASP A 480 7.15 -7.30 31.27
CA ASP A 480 6.23 -7.39 30.13
C ASP A 480 5.20 -8.48 30.38
N ILE A 481 3.93 -8.08 30.50
CA ILE A 481 2.81 -9.02 30.56
C ILE A 481 2.67 -9.64 29.16
N PRO A 482 2.71 -10.97 29.01
CA PRO A 482 2.58 -11.67 27.73
C PRO A 482 1.33 -11.25 26.95
N ILE A 483 1.42 -11.26 25.61
CA ILE A 483 0.32 -10.86 24.71
C ILE A 483 -0.94 -11.69 24.95
N GLU A 484 -0.78 -12.96 25.29
CA GLU A 484 -1.83 -13.93 25.60
C GLU A 484 -2.66 -13.50 26.81
N CYS A 485 -2.06 -12.79 27.78
CA CYS A 485 -2.78 -12.24 28.92
C CYS A 485 -3.46 -10.90 28.58
N LYS A 486 -2.88 -10.12 27.65
CA LYS A 486 -3.50 -8.86 27.19
C LYS A 486 -4.77 -9.11 26.40
N SER A 487 -4.79 -10.12 25.54
CA SER A 487 -5.94 -10.44 24.68
C SER A 487 -7.20 -10.85 25.46
N VAL A 488 -7.04 -11.36 26.69
CA VAL A 488 -8.14 -11.79 27.57
C VAL A 488 -8.43 -10.79 28.71
N GLY A 489 -7.81 -9.61 28.68
CA GLY A 489 -8.00 -8.57 29.71
C GLY A 489 -7.38 -8.91 31.07
N ALA A 490 -6.47 -9.88 31.15
CA ALA A 490 -5.76 -10.27 32.37
C ALA A 490 -4.54 -9.36 32.62
N LEU A 491 -4.80 -8.08 32.87
CA LEU A 491 -3.78 -7.01 32.92
C LEU A 491 -3.00 -6.91 34.24
N SER A 492 -3.30 -7.76 35.23
CA SER A 492 -2.49 -7.89 36.45
C SER A 492 -1.68 -9.17 36.44
N LYS A 493 -0.55 -9.19 37.18
CA LYS A 493 0.29 -10.38 37.31
C LYS A 493 -0.51 -11.57 37.86
N GLU A 494 -1.32 -11.37 38.92
CA GLU A 494 -2.14 -12.48 39.46
C GLU A 494 -3.21 -12.95 38.47
N ALA A 495 -3.82 -12.03 37.71
CA ALA A 495 -4.82 -12.39 36.70
C ALA A 495 -4.19 -13.18 35.54
N CYS A 496 -3.01 -12.76 35.08
CA CYS A 496 -2.26 -13.44 34.04
C CYS A 496 -1.75 -14.81 34.51
N GLU A 497 -1.17 -14.91 35.70
CA GLU A 497 -0.74 -16.19 36.28
C GLU A 497 -1.91 -17.16 36.47
N LYS A 498 -3.08 -16.66 36.87
CA LYS A 498 -4.30 -17.47 36.95
C LYS A 498 -4.75 -17.94 35.57
N HIS A 499 -4.80 -17.04 34.58
CA HIS A 499 -5.17 -17.38 33.21
C HIS A 499 -4.24 -18.44 32.62
N MET A 500 -2.93 -18.28 32.75
CA MET A 500 -1.94 -19.22 32.24
C MET A 500 -2.02 -20.59 32.94
N ARG A 501 -2.34 -20.60 34.25
CA ARG A 501 -2.56 -21.85 35.00
C ARG A 501 -3.85 -22.56 34.57
N ASP A 502 -4.91 -21.81 34.36
CA ASP A 502 -6.21 -22.32 33.89
C ASP A 502 -6.16 -22.78 32.42
N ALA A 503 -5.28 -22.17 31.59
CA ALA A 503 -5.02 -22.58 30.21
C ALA A 503 -4.15 -23.85 30.16
N GLY A 504 -3.11 -23.94 31.01
CA GLY A 504 -2.30 -25.15 31.15
C GLY A 504 -3.13 -26.36 31.56
N GLN A 505 -4.05 -26.19 32.52
CA GLN A 505 -4.96 -27.27 32.96
C GLN A 505 -6.00 -27.67 31.90
N ARG A 506 -6.36 -26.78 30.98
CA ARG A 506 -7.26 -27.11 29.86
C ARG A 506 -6.55 -27.93 28.78
N ASN A 507 -5.28 -27.65 28.51
CA ASN A 507 -4.47 -28.46 27.60
C ASN A 507 -4.25 -29.90 28.11
N ASP A 508 -4.22 -30.11 29.43
CA ASP A 508 -4.14 -31.46 30.02
C ASP A 508 -5.48 -32.24 29.92
N GLN A 509 -6.62 -31.56 29.72
CA GLN A 509 -7.92 -32.20 29.54
C GLN A 509 -8.30 -32.42 28.06
N GLU A 510 -7.77 -31.62 27.14
CA GLU A 510 -7.96 -31.78 25.68
C GLU A 510 -6.85 -32.61 25.01
N GLY A 511 -5.75 -32.87 25.72
CA GLY A 511 -4.80 -33.92 25.35
C GLY A 511 -5.47 -35.29 25.45
N GLY A 512 -5.93 -35.81 24.31
CA GLY A 512 -6.62 -37.11 24.23
C GLY A 512 -5.91 -38.17 25.06
N GLN A 513 -6.66 -38.86 25.93
CA GLN A 513 -6.12 -39.93 26.76
C GLN A 513 -5.35 -40.93 25.89
N CYS A 514 -4.16 -41.29 26.35
CA CYS A 514 -3.39 -42.39 25.83
C CYS A 514 -4.27 -43.61 25.59
N LEU A 515 -4.39 -44.02 24.32
CA LEU A 515 -5.05 -45.29 24.01
C LEU A 515 -4.16 -46.40 24.55
N SER A 516 -4.77 -47.34 25.28
CA SER A 516 -4.10 -48.60 25.57
C SER A 516 -3.73 -49.29 24.25
N GLU A 517 -2.67 -50.08 24.26
CA GLU A 517 -2.21 -50.79 23.06
C GLU A 517 -3.30 -51.71 22.47
N GLU A 518 -4.20 -52.19 23.32
CA GLU A 518 -5.38 -52.98 22.93
C GLU A 518 -6.48 -52.13 22.26
N GLU A 519 -6.77 -50.93 22.77
CA GLU A 519 -7.69 -49.97 22.14
C GLU A 519 -7.15 -49.45 20.81
N ALA A 520 -5.85 -49.20 20.73
CA ALA A 520 -5.18 -48.83 19.50
C ALA A 520 -5.35 -49.93 18.44
N ARG A 521 -5.14 -51.20 18.83
CA ARG A 521 -5.30 -52.34 17.94
C ARG A 521 -6.75 -52.54 17.50
N MET A 522 -7.72 -52.35 18.38
CA MET A 522 -9.15 -52.42 18.02
C MET A 522 -9.55 -51.35 17.01
N LYS A 523 -9.05 -50.11 17.16
CA LYS A 523 -9.31 -49.03 16.19
C LYS A 523 -8.64 -49.29 14.84
N GLU A 524 -7.42 -49.83 14.83
CA GLU A 524 -6.74 -50.29 13.60
C GLU A 524 -7.49 -51.39 12.87
N GLU A 525 -8.04 -52.37 13.59
CA GLU A 525 -8.89 -53.40 13.00
C GLU A 525 -10.19 -52.83 12.42
N GLY A 526 -10.73 -51.77 13.04
CA GLY A 526 -11.83 -50.99 12.49
C GLY A 526 -11.51 -50.37 11.13
N CYS A 527 -10.30 -49.81 10.95
CA CYS A 527 -9.89 -49.24 9.67
C CYS A 527 -9.79 -50.28 8.55
N LYS A 528 -9.51 -51.55 8.87
CA LYS A 528 -9.42 -52.64 7.87
C LYS A 528 -10.76 -52.98 7.20
N GLN A 529 -11.88 -52.51 7.75
CA GLN A 529 -13.20 -52.68 7.12
C GLN A 529 -13.40 -51.75 5.92
N CYS A 530 -12.57 -50.71 5.77
CA CYS A 530 -12.52 -49.85 4.60
C CYS A 530 -11.44 -50.37 3.62
N PRO A 531 -11.78 -50.84 2.40
CA PRO A 531 -10.82 -51.47 1.48
C PRO A 531 -9.69 -50.55 1.01
N THR A 532 -9.86 -49.23 1.13
CA THR A 532 -8.96 -48.19 0.61
C THR A 532 -8.44 -47.27 1.71
N CYS A 533 -8.68 -47.60 2.98
CA CYS A 533 -8.21 -46.80 4.10
C CYS A 533 -6.95 -47.38 4.74
N GLU A 534 -5.99 -46.53 5.06
CA GLU A 534 -4.85 -46.89 5.88
C GLU A 534 -4.95 -46.22 7.26
N PRO A 535 -4.73 -46.96 8.37
CA PRO A 535 -4.69 -46.37 9.69
C PRO A 535 -3.40 -45.56 9.89
N ARG A 536 -3.53 -44.30 10.32
CA ARG A 536 -2.39 -43.45 10.69
C ARG A 536 -2.40 -43.25 12.20
N ARG A 537 -1.31 -43.65 12.87
CA ARG A 537 -1.09 -43.40 14.31
C ARG A 537 -0.59 -41.98 14.51
N ASN A 538 -1.24 -41.23 15.39
CA ASN A 538 -0.69 -40.01 15.95
C ASN A 538 -0.05 -40.35 17.30
N ILE A 539 1.28 -40.21 17.38
CA ILE A 539 2.08 -40.55 18.57
C ILE A 539 2.60 -39.25 19.19
N ARG A 540 2.28 -39.03 20.45
CA ARG A 540 2.81 -37.91 21.24
C ARG A 540 3.49 -38.47 22.48
N GLU A 541 4.75 -38.09 22.70
CA GLU A 541 5.55 -38.51 23.86
C GLU A 541 5.61 -40.04 24.08
N GLY A 542 5.67 -40.81 22.99
CA GLY A 542 5.76 -42.27 23.04
C GLY A 542 4.43 -43.00 23.26
N CYS A 543 3.31 -42.28 23.22
CA CYS A 543 1.97 -42.84 23.39
C CYS A 543 1.07 -42.57 22.18
N VAL A 544 0.21 -43.53 21.81
CA VAL A 544 -0.77 -43.37 20.72
C VAL A 544 -1.98 -42.62 21.25
N VAL A 545 -2.17 -41.38 20.79
CA VAL A 545 -3.29 -40.53 21.23
C VAL A 545 -4.49 -40.61 20.27
N MET A 546 -4.25 -40.98 19.00
CA MET A 546 -5.30 -41.05 17.99
C MET A 546 -4.91 -42.01 16.86
N ILE A 547 -5.91 -42.68 16.29
CA ILE A 547 -5.80 -43.46 15.04
C ILE A 547 -6.86 -42.93 14.10
N GLU A 548 -6.42 -42.43 12.94
CA GLU A 548 -7.29 -41.94 11.87
C GLU A 548 -7.27 -42.93 10.69
N CYS A 549 -8.43 -43.25 10.12
CA CYS A 549 -8.50 -44.03 8.88
C CYS A 549 -8.53 -43.06 7.69
N ILE A 550 -7.44 -42.96 6.95
CA ILE A 550 -7.34 -42.03 5.80
C ILE A 550 -7.70 -42.79 4.52
N ASN A 551 -8.69 -42.30 3.77
CA ASN A 551 -9.08 -42.88 2.49
C ASN A 551 -8.20 -42.31 1.36
N ASN A 552 -7.33 -43.15 0.79
CA ASN A 552 -6.36 -42.72 -0.22
C ASN A 552 -6.99 -42.31 -1.57
N ASN A 553 -8.31 -42.47 -1.76
CA ASN A 553 -9.00 -42.12 -2.99
C ASN A 553 -9.55 -40.68 -3.06
N GLN A 554 -9.42 -39.86 -2.01
CA GLN A 554 -9.93 -38.47 -2.04
C GLN A 554 -8.98 -37.45 -2.72
N GLY A 555 -7.88 -37.90 -3.33
CA GLY A 555 -6.91 -37.02 -4.01
C GLY A 555 -7.08 -36.85 -5.53
N MET A 556 -7.95 -37.61 -6.20
CA MET A 556 -8.19 -37.44 -7.64
C MET A 556 -9.54 -36.75 -7.90
N ARG A 557 -9.44 -35.48 -8.30
CA ARG A 557 -10.53 -34.73 -8.96
C ARG A 557 -10.97 -35.55 -10.19
N PRO A 558 -12.28 -35.83 -10.39
CA PRO A 558 -12.72 -36.46 -11.62
C PRO A 558 -12.56 -35.47 -12.78
N GLU A 559 -11.81 -35.88 -13.81
CA GLU A 559 -11.91 -35.29 -15.13
C GLU A 559 -13.36 -35.43 -15.61
N TYR A 560 -13.99 -34.30 -15.95
CA TYR A 560 -15.29 -34.30 -16.59
C TYR A 560 -15.12 -34.81 -18.01
N GLU A 561 -15.67 -35.98 -18.31
CA GLU A 561 -15.92 -36.44 -19.67
C GLU A 561 -16.98 -35.52 -20.32
N GLU A 562 -16.58 -34.81 -21.37
CA GLU A 562 -17.49 -34.05 -22.22
C GLU A 562 -18.32 -35.03 -23.06
N GLY A 563 -19.61 -35.13 -22.71
CA GLY A 563 -20.61 -35.84 -23.50
C GLY A 563 -20.94 -35.11 -24.80
N GLU A 564 -20.94 -35.89 -25.88
CA GLU A 564 -21.29 -35.49 -27.24
C GLU A 564 -22.70 -34.87 -27.34
N GLY A 565 -22.79 -33.69 -27.94
CA GLY A 565 -24.04 -33.05 -28.36
C GLY A 565 -23.89 -32.49 -29.79
N PRO A 566 -24.83 -32.77 -30.72
CA PRO A 566 -24.62 -32.51 -32.13
C PRO A 566 -25.07 -31.09 -32.48
N ASN A 567 -24.21 -30.30 -33.14
CA ASN A 567 -24.68 -29.23 -34.02
C ASN A 567 -23.66 -28.94 -35.13
N ASN A 568 -24.13 -29.17 -36.35
CA ASN A 568 -23.51 -28.79 -37.61
C ASN A 568 -23.31 -27.27 -37.70
N MET A 569 -22.10 -26.82 -38.03
CA MET A 569 -21.85 -25.71 -38.96
C MET A 569 -20.41 -25.77 -39.51
N PRO A 570 -20.16 -25.29 -40.74
CA PRO A 570 -19.06 -25.75 -41.58
C PRO A 570 -17.71 -25.06 -41.27
N GLU A 571 -16.66 -25.85 -41.46
CA GLU A 571 -15.24 -25.48 -41.39
C GLU A 571 -14.92 -24.25 -42.27
N ASN A 572 -14.24 -23.26 -41.68
CA ASN A 572 -13.40 -22.33 -42.43
C ASN A 572 -11.94 -22.60 -42.06
N LYS A 573 -11.22 -23.24 -42.98
CA LYS A 573 -9.78 -23.53 -42.90
C LYS A 573 -8.99 -22.27 -43.29
N ALA A 574 -8.37 -21.60 -42.33
CA ALA A 574 -7.13 -20.87 -42.58
C ALA A 574 -6.37 -20.64 -41.26
N TYR A 575 -5.05 -20.78 -41.33
CA TYR A 575 -4.02 -20.54 -40.31
C TYR A 575 -3.50 -21.77 -39.55
N ARG A 576 -2.57 -22.43 -40.24
CA ARG A 576 -1.48 -23.24 -39.70
C ARG A 576 -0.23 -22.36 -39.64
N GLU A 577 0.58 -22.59 -38.61
CA GLU A 577 2.02 -22.29 -38.49
C GLU A 577 2.42 -20.85 -38.08
N MET A 578 2.65 -20.66 -36.77
CA MET A 578 3.66 -19.75 -36.25
C MET A 578 4.82 -20.59 -35.67
N PRO A 579 6.09 -20.32 -36.03
CA PRO A 579 7.23 -21.05 -35.51
C PRO A 579 7.67 -20.55 -34.13
N GLU A 580 8.24 -21.48 -33.36
CA GLU A 580 8.99 -21.27 -32.12
C GLU A 580 9.96 -20.08 -32.24
N TYR A 581 9.87 -19.15 -31.29
CA TYR A 581 10.87 -18.10 -31.09
C TYR A 581 11.89 -18.62 -30.06
N GLN A 582 13.11 -18.89 -30.51
CA GLN A 582 14.28 -19.08 -29.65
C GLN A 582 14.87 -17.69 -29.35
N GLU A 583 14.94 -17.32 -28.07
CA GLU A 583 15.63 -16.11 -27.63
C GLU A 583 17.15 -16.35 -27.61
N GLU A 584 17.85 -15.84 -28.63
CA GLU A 584 19.30 -15.60 -28.55
C GLU A 584 19.54 -14.24 -27.88
N ARG A 585 20.16 -14.26 -26.69
CA ARG A 585 20.77 -13.07 -26.07
C ARG A 585 21.93 -12.58 -26.93
N GLN A 586 21.81 -11.37 -27.49
CA GLN A 586 22.96 -10.60 -27.95
C GLN A 586 23.16 -9.38 -27.04
N GLU A 587 24.36 -9.33 -26.43
CA GLU A 587 24.91 -8.20 -25.71
C GLU A 587 24.99 -6.96 -26.62
N TYR A 588 24.34 -5.87 -26.23
CA TYR A 588 24.57 -4.56 -26.83
C TYR A 588 25.70 -3.84 -26.08
N GLN A 589 26.89 -3.80 -26.67
CA GLN A 589 27.87 -2.74 -26.43
C GLN A 589 27.60 -1.60 -27.43
N GLN A 590 27.27 -0.40 -26.94
CA GLN A 590 27.27 0.81 -27.76
C GLN A 590 28.61 1.54 -27.61
N PRO A 591 29.27 1.97 -28.70
CA PRO A 591 30.30 2.98 -28.65
C PRO A 591 29.71 4.37 -28.89
N MET A 592 30.07 5.32 -28.04
CA MET A 592 29.94 6.75 -28.33
C MET A 592 30.94 7.14 -29.41
N ASN A 593 30.52 7.90 -30.42
CA ASN A 593 31.42 8.72 -31.23
C ASN A 593 30.75 10.05 -31.61
N GLU A 594 31.45 11.12 -31.26
CA GLU A 594 31.36 12.48 -31.82
C GLU A 594 31.85 12.47 -33.28
N GLU A 595 31.22 13.25 -34.17
CA GLU A 595 31.92 14.32 -34.92
C GLU A 595 30.97 15.14 -35.83
N ASN A 596 31.30 16.43 -35.94
CA ASN A 596 30.71 17.48 -36.77
C ASN A 596 31.01 17.31 -38.28
N GLN A 597 30.16 17.88 -39.16
CA GLN A 597 30.52 18.90 -40.19
C GLN A 597 29.37 19.20 -41.20
N ASP A 598 28.85 20.44 -41.17
CA ASP A 598 28.83 21.46 -42.24
C ASP A 598 28.83 20.98 -43.73
N THR A 599 27.85 21.25 -44.61
CA THR A 599 27.41 22.53 -45.26
C THR A 599 26.45 22.19 -46.46
N PRO A 600 26.13 23.05 -47.48
CA PRO A 600 24.81 23.70 -47.62
C PRO A 600 24.11 23.47 -48.99
N THR A 601 22.79 23.69 -49.11
CA THR A 601 22.19 24.12 -50.39
C THR A 601 20.81 24.78 -50.22
N THR A 602 20.69 25.99 -50.77
CA THR A 602 19.47 26.78 -51.05
C THR A 602 19.14 26.68 -52.56
N PRO A 603 18.06 27.28 -53.14
CA PRO A 603 16.76 27.72 -52.60
C PRO A 603 15.53 27.44 -53.53
N THR A 604 14.34 27.81 -53.04
CA THR A 604 13.13 28.34 -53.74
C THR A 604 12.25 27.40 -54.59
N GLN A 605 10.98 27.24 -54.17
CA GLN A 605 9.81 27.61 -54.99
C GLN A 605 8.67 28.14 -54.10
N GLU A 606 8.24 29.36 -54.41
CA GLU A 606 7.03 30.02 -53.91
C GLU A 606 5.78 29.32 -54.45
N VAL A 607 4.81 29.04 -53.59
CA VAL A 607 3.42 28.80 -54.01
C VAL A 607 2.55 29.87 -53.34
N VAL A 608 2.11 30.81 -54.18
CA VAL A 608 1.08 31.80 -53.87
C VAL A 608 -0.27 31.08 -53.83
N ASN A 609 -0.96 31.11 -52.69
CA ASN A 609 -2.38 30.77 -52.62
C ASN A 609 -3.16 32.00 -52.14
N GLU A 610 -4.07 32.46 -52.99
CA GLU A 610 -5.05 33.50 -52.71
C GLU A 610 -6.10 33.02 -51.68
N PRO A 611 -6.65 33.92 -50.85
CA PRO A 611 -7.64 33.56 -49.84
C PRO A 611 -9.03 33.42 -50.45
N THR A 612 -9.62 32.23 -50.32
CA THR A 612 -11.03 31.97 -50.64
C THR A 612 -11.90 32.52 -49.50
N GLN A 613 -12.75 33.50 -49.81
CA GLN A 613 -13.77 34.03 -48.90
C GLN A 613 -14.88 32.99 -48.70
N ASN A 614 -15.04 32.49 -47.48
CA ASN A 614 -16.25 31.75 -47.08
C ASN A 614 -17.29 32.74 -46.51
N PRO A 615 -18.57 32.60 -46.88
CA PRO A 615 -19.63 33.49 -46.44
C PRO A 615 -20.00 33.22 -44.97
N THR A 616 -20.20 34.31 -44.23
CA THR A 616 -20.73 34.34 -42.87
C THR A 616 -22.15 33.75 -42.83
N PRO A 617 -22.47 32.81 -41.94
CA PRO A 617 -23.85 32.43 -41.71
C PRO A 617 -24.55 33.49 -40.86
N ILE A 618 -25.69 33.98 -41.37
CA ILE A 618 -26.62 34.84 -40.66
C ILE A 618 -27.34 33.98 -39.62
N ILE A 619 -27.12 34.25 -38.33
CA ILE A 619 -27.91 33.68 -37.24
C ILE A 619 -29.16 34.55 -37.09
N GLU A 620 -30.30 34.05 -37.57
CA GLU A 620 -31.61 34.60 -37.21
C GLU A 620 -31.92 34.24 -35.75
N THR A 621 -32.07 35.27 -34.92
CA THR A 621 -32.59 35.11 -33.56
C THR A 621 -34.12 35.08 -33.61
N SER A 622 -34.71 33.98 -33.13
CA SER A 622 -36.15 33.90 -32.88
C SER A 622 -36.44 34.29 -31.42
N PRO A 623 -37.41 35.19 -31.15
CA PRO A 623 -37.81 35.54 -29.80
C PRO A 623 -38.83 34.51 -29.27
N VAL A 624 -39.00 34.47 -27.94
CA VAL A 624 -40.11 33.84 -27.19
C VAL A 624 -39.80 32.46 -26.58
N THR A 625 -39.14 32.42 -25.41
CA THR A 625 -39.76 32.31 -24.07
C THR A 625 -38.65 32.24 -23.02
N GLY A 626 -38.72 33.14 -22.04
CA GLY A 626 -37.72 33.28 -20.98
C GLY A 626 -37.84 32.19 -19.93
N GLY A 627 -36.67 31.66 -19.55
CA GLY A 627 -36.50 30.71 -18.46
C GLY A 627 -35.43 29.68 -18.78
N PHE A 628 -34.15 30.08 -18.79
CA PHE A 628 -33.04 29.14 -18.90
C PHE A 628 -32.09 29.33 -17.72
N ILE A 629 -32.13 28.36 -16.80
CA ILE A 629 -31.02 28.00 -15.94
C ILE A 629 -30.23 26.98 -16.76
N ILE A 630 -29.08 27.37 -17.29
CA ILE A 630 -28.05 26.44 -17.78
C ILE A 630 -26.76 26.90 -17.12
N GLU A 631 -26.55 26.41 -15.89
CA GLU A 631 -25.25 26.43 -15.23
C GLU A 631 -24.36 25.41 -15.94
N ASN A 632 -23.19 25.85 -16.40
CA ASN A 632 -22.19 25.02 -17.06
C ASN A 632 -21.53 24.12 -16.00
N SER A 633 -22.00 22.88 -15.86
CA SER A 633 -21.66 21.93 -14.78
C SER A 633 -20.20 21.46 -14.81
N PHE A 634 -19.58 21.38 -15.98
CA PHE A 634 -18.21 20.86 -16.12
C PHE A 634 -17.14 21.74 -15.43
N TYR A 635 -17.33 23.06 -15.41
CA TYR A 635 -16.42 23.99 -14.71
C TYR A 635 -16.74 24.12 -13.21
N ASN A 636 -17.98 23.88 -12.79
CA ASN A 636 -18.38 23.96 -11.38
C ASN A 636 -17.78 22.84 -10.53
N TYR A 637 -17.55 21.65 -11.10
CA TYR A 637 -16.81 20.58 -10.41
C TYR A 637 -15.36 20.99 -10.09
N TYR A 638 -14.74 21.81 -10.95
CA TYR A 638 -13.36 22.25 -10.78
C TYR A 638 -13.20 23.50 -9.90
N TYR A 639 -14.16 24.43 -9.89
CA TYR A 639 -14.03 25.70 -9.14
C TYR A 639 -14.72 25.74 -7.76
N ARG A 640 -15.55 24.75 -7.39
CA ARG A 640 -16.10 24.64 -6.02
C ARG A 640 -15.28 23.75 -5.07
N ARG A 641 -14.13 23.24 -5.53
CA ARG A 641 -13.14 22.51 -4.72
C ARG A 641 -12.04 23.45 -4.26
#